data_AF-T0LBZ6-F1
#
_entry.id   AF-T0LBZ6-F1
#
_cell.length_a   1.000
_cell.length_b   1.000
_cell.length_c   1.000
_cell.angle_alpha   90.00
_cell.angle_beta   90.00
_cell.angle_gamma   90.00
#
_symmetry.space_group_name_H-M   'P 1'
#
loop_
_entity.id
_entity.type
_entity.pdbx_description
1 polymer ?
#
loop_
_entity_poly.entity_id
_entity_poly.type
_entity_poly.pdbx_seq_one_letter_code
_entity_poly.pdbx_strand_id
1 'polypeptide(L)'
;MRSSIHLLPLLGGLRSLAEAKPLDQPSVTFLSPSEVSPGSAHNVIIEYGGSADGELTITYDSCDGAGVVSDAKQRLGTTHVGDHPLAARHIDHEGRRPTKFVWLTPTNTNGGCLRAFLNGQLVGQSEDLPITKRMARRSAKRSFADVGGDDSMWFNGVAYLEQKQPDESFVAAAKNKSFGILGAGMSGLMSSLLLDSVGIHNWKILESSERLGGRFRTVYLNGTSPEEGQYHELGPMRFPVEITDSETNETFPFNDQRIVFQLADVLNELNAGNESVQVNFWEWIQSSPNTPVDSPFRRPDGTFPGKSEVATDPAYANPTVYSNATAAAEAIAALDKFKGLDAERIRMYATNIFAAYKQAKEDGMFDYSEVSYLRDVIKTDLNTTDEVSPSHIYWPMWEYETVYFLATKWLTVKGGLSRLPAAFEPLMKGRIKYGAKVNGLHYNENKTVSVTWKPTGAEPFETPEEVESFDYVMNSVPLNLLKFWDLPPYSSLLKRAVDRTLFGNAVKVAVQFKTRFWEHLEKPIFGGCTRLTKPQLGQVCYPSWDLNATGPGTILASYLSDYEATVACSMSEQEHLAYIKRALIQVHGDVVEENWTGVSARHCWEQDEHHAGAFTMQIFSQQDLYLPAFYQTQFNTVFIGEAATFTHTWTFSALESALRGTVQLLLDMGLVDEAKQITNTWMARFIEV
;
A
#
# COMPACT_ATOMS: atom_id res chain seq x y z
N MET A 1 7.39 80.89 -51.52
CA MET A 1 6.41 79.88 -51.98
C MET A 1 5.54 79.54 -50.77
N ARG A 2 4.45 80.27 -50.51
CA ARG A 2 3.05 80.00 -50.95
C ARG A 2 2.56 78.58 -50.63
N SER A 3 1.82 78.43 -49.51
CA SER A 3 0.38 78.07 -49.48
C SER A 3 -0.05 77.87 -48.01
N SER A 4 -0.89 78.76 -47.44
CA SER A 4 -2.38 78.71 -47.40
C SER A 4 -2.88 77.77 -46.27
N ILE A 5 -3.19 78.27 -45.07
CA ILE A 5 -4.47 78.83 -44.56
C ILE A 5 -5.65 77.85 -44.62
N HIS A 6 -6.21 77.48 -43.44
CA HIS A 6 -7.63 77.71 -43.11
C HIS A 6 -7.91 77.69 -41.59
N LEU A 7 -8.86 78.55 -41.19
CA LEU A 7 -9.31 78.93 -39.84
C LEU A 7 -10.33 77.94 -39.23
N LEU A 8 -10.28 77.77 -37.88
CA LEU A 8 -11.32 77.79 -36.79
C LEU A 8 -12.78 77.32 -37.09
N PRO A 9 -13.65 76.93 -36.10
CA PRO A 9 -13.64 77.27 -34.65
C PRO A 9 -14.21 76.20 -33.65
N LEU A 10 -14.36 76.61 -32.37
CA LEU A 10 -15.37 76.25 -31.35
C LEU A 10 -15.14 75.12 -30.32
N LEU A 11 -14.97 75.59 -29.07
CA LEU A 11 -15.70 75.28 -27.83
C LEU A 11 -15.82 73.84 -27.32
N GLY A 12 -15.32 73.67 -26.09
CA GLY A 12 -16.13 73.17 -24.97
C GLY A 12 -15.82 71.75 -24.51
N GLY A 13 -15.63 71.60 -23.19
CA GLY A 13 -16.01 70.36 -22.50
C GLY A 13 -14.97 69.74 -21.57
N LEU A 14 -15.13 70.06 -20.28
CA LEU A 14 -15.13 69.12 -19.16
C LEU A 14 -13.83 68.41 -18.75
N ARG A 15 -13.37 68.85 -17.58
CA ARG A 15 -12.64 68.09 -16.56
C ARG A 15 -13.04 66.61 -16.55
N SER A 16 -12.08 65.74 -16.82
CA SER A 16 -11.99 64.44 -16.17
C SER A 16 -10.74 64.48 -15.30
N LEU A 17 -10.93 64.85 -14.03
CA LEU A 17 -9.98 64.47 -12.99
C LEU A 17 -10.09 62.95 -12.91
N ALA A 18 -9.13 62.24 -13.49
CA ALA A 18 -8.91 60.85 -13.14
C ALA A 18 -8.67 60.81 -11.63
N GLU A 19 -9.63 60.26 -10.88
CA GLU A 19 -9.42 59.87 -9.49
C GLU A 19 -8.20 58.94 -9.47
N ALA A 20 -7.10 59.45 -8.92
CA ALA A 20 -5.98 58.62 -8.55
C ALA A 20 -6.49 57.67 -7.45
N LYS A 21 -6.72 56.40 -7.80
CA LYS A 21 -7.00 55.35 -6.82
C LYS A 21 -5.88 55.35 -5.77
N PRO A 22 -6.21 55.28 -4.47
CA PRO A 22 -5.21 55.13 -3.42
C PRO A 22 -4.31 53.93 -3.72
N LEU A 23 -3.00 54.08 -3.53
CA LEU A 23 -1.95 53.09 -3.83
C LEU A 23 -2.02 51.78 -3.02
N ASP A 24 -3.04 51.60 -2.17
CA ASP A 24 -3.13 50.48 -1.22
C ASP A 24 -4.56 49.96 -1.02
N GLN A 25 -5.38 49.92 -2.09
CA GLN A 25 -6.66 49.21 -2.00
C GLN A 25 -6.43 47.70 -1.99
N PRO A 26 -6.98 46.96 -1.01
CA PRO A 26 -6.85 45.51 -0.98
C PRO A 26 -7.54 44.91 -2.20
N SER A 27 -6.83 44.02 -2.89
CA SER A 27 -7.33 43.30 -4.06
C SER A 27 -6.95 41.84 -4.00
N VAL A 28 -7.77 40.99 -4.63
CA VAL A 28 -7.54 39.55 -4.73
C VAL A 28 -7.57 39.16 -6.20
N THR A 29 -6.53 38.50 -6.67
CA THR A 29 -6.45 37.93 -8.02
C THR A 29 -6.52 36.42 -7.93
N PHE A 30 -7.42 35.79 -8.70
CA PHE A 30 -7.52 34.33 -8.79
C PHE A 30 -6.54 33.81 -9.83
N LEU A 31 -5.67 32.88 -9.43
CA LEU A 31 -4.69 32.22 -10.28
C LEU A 31 -5.14 30.82 -10.72
N SER A 32 -5.97 30.15 -9.91
CA SER A 32 -6.48 28.80 -10.13
C SER A 32 -7.83 28.62 -9.42
N PRO A 33 -8.72 27.73 -9.89
CA PRO A 33 -8.61 26.92 -11.10
C PRO A 33 -8.92 27.69 -12.39
N SER A 34 -8.33 27.26 -13.51
CA SER A 34 -8.68 27.78 -14.85
C SER A 34 -9.84 27.02 -15.50
N GLU A 35 -10.18 25.85 -14.97
CA GLU A 35 -11.27 24.99 -15.42
C GLU A 35 -11.78 24.15 -14.24
N VAL A 36 -13.06 23.78 -14.26
CA VAL A 36 -13.65 23.02 -13.14
C VAL A 36 -14.39 21.79 -13.62
N SER A 37 -14.25 20.72 -12.84
CA SER A 37 -15.00 19.48 -13.02
C SER A 37 -16.08 19.39 -11.94
N PRO A 38 -17.36 19.15 -12.27
CA PRO A 38 -18.41 18.96 -11.26
C PRO A 38 -18.16 17.72 -10.38
N GLY A 39 -18.49 17.80 -9.10
CA GLY A 39 -18.36 16.68 -8.15
C GLY A 39 -16.92 16.33 -7.77
N SER A 40 -15.99 17.28 -7.78
CA SER A 40 -14.58 17.03 -7.44
C SER A 40 -14.01 18.11 -6.51
N ALA A 41 -12.89 17.82 -5.83
CA ALA A 41 -12.19 18.83 -5.07
C ALA A 41 -11.25 19.64 -5.98
N HIS A 42 -11.12 20.94 -5.73
CA HIS A 42 -10.19 21.83 -6.43
C HIS A 42 -9.46 22.72 -5.43
N ASN A 43 -8.19 23.04 -5.71
CA ASN A 43 -7.56 24.15 -5.03
C ASN A 43 -7.84 25.47 -5.74
N VAL A 44 -8.36 26.44 -4.97
CA VAL A 44 -8.46 27.84 -5.38
C VAL A 44 -7.20 28.55 -4.93
N ILE A 45 -6.42 29.08 -5.87
CA ILE A 45 -5.18 29.80 -5.59
C ILE A 45 -5.39 31.28 -5.87
N ILE A 46 -5.02 32.12 -4.92
CA ILE A 46 -5.14 33.57 -5.02
C ILE A 46 -3.83 34.28 -4.70
N GLU A 47 -3.70 35.48 -5.24
CA GLU A 47 -2.68 36.45 -4.89
C GLU A 47 -3.33 37.68 -4.26
N TYR A 48 -2.68 38.25 -3.23
CA TYR A 48 -3.14 39.46 -2.56
C TYR A 48 -2.38 40.68 -3.07
N GLY A 49 -3.12 41.70 -3.48
CA GLY A 49 -2.58 43.05 -3.71
C GLY A 49 -2.95 43.98 -2.56
N GLY A 50 -1.99 44.80 -2.10
CA GLY A 50 -2.19 45.77 -1.01
C GLY A 50 -2.30 45.14 0.39
N SER A 51 -2.73 45.94 1.38
CA SER A 51 -2.95 45.48 2.76
C SER A 51 -4.32 44.81 2.95
N ALA A 52 -4.44 43.54 2.56
CA ALA A 52 -5.64 42.73 2.81
C ALA A 52 -5.71 42.28 4.29
N ASP A 53 -6.53 42.98 5.10
CA ASP A 53 -6.71 42.72 6.53
C ASP A 53 -8.19 42.62 6.90
N GLY A 54 -8.60 41.50 7.53
CA GLY A 54 -9.98 41.27 7.96
C GLY A 54 -10.54 39.89 7.60
N GLU A 55 -11.87 39.79 7.53
CA GLU A 55 -12.58 38.56 7.17
C GLU A 55 -12.67 38.41 5.64
N LEU A 56 -11.99 37.41 5.10
CA LEU A 56 -12.04 36.99 3.71
C LEU A 56 -13.07 35.87 3.52
N THR A 57 -14.00 36.08 2.58
CA THR A 57 -14.97 35.05 2.15
C THR A 57 -14.82 34.82 0.65
N ILE A 58 -14.75 33.56 0.23
CA ILE A 58 -14.76 33.19 -1.18
C ILE A 58 -16.10 32.52 -1.52
N THR A 59 -16.70 32.94 -2.63
CA THR A 59 -17.96 32.38 -3.13
C THR A 59 -17.86 32.04 -4.61
N TYR A 60 -18.81 31.20 -5.05
CA TYR A 60 -19.04 30.86 -6.44
C TYR A 60 -20.46 31.28 -6.84
N ASP A 61 -20.58 32.04 -7.94
CA ASP A 61 -21.85 32.53 -8.46
C ASP A 61 -21.77 32.88 -9.97
N SER A 62 -22.86 33.36 -10.56
CA SER A 62 -22.85 34.04 -11.85
C SER A 62 -21.87 35.22 -11.86
N CYS A 63 -21.14 35.39 -12.96
CA CYS A 63 -20.19 36.49 -13.14
C CYS A 63 -20.85 37.88 -13.12
N ASP A 64 -22.16 37.95 -13.39
CA ASP A 64 -22.97 39.18 -13.44
C ASP A 64 -23.78 39.45 -12.15
N GLY A 65 -23.58 38.65 -11.10
CA GLY A 65 -24.39 38.71 -9.87
C GLY A 65 -24.16 39.97 -9.03
N ALA A 66 -25.17 40.35 -8.23
CA ALA A 66 -25.05 41.40 -7.21
C ALA A 66 -23.85 41.08 -6.29
N GLY A 67 -23.03 42.08 -5.96
CA GLY A 67 -21.81 41.91 -5.17
C GLY A 67 -22.06 41.65 -3.67
N VAL A 68 -22.94 40.72 -3.33
CA VAL A 68 -23.35 40.42 -1.94
C VAL A 68 -23.19 38.92 -1.67
N VAL A 69 -22.60 38.57 -0.53
CA VAL A 69 -22.28 37.18 -0.15
C VAL A 69 -23.54 36.31 0.03
N SER A 70 -24.66 36.89 0.50
CA SER A 70 -25.91 36.16 0.79
C SER A 70 -26.56 35.51 -0.42
N ASP A 71 -26.29 36.05 -1.60
CA ASP A 71 -26.98 35.68 -2.84
C ASP A 71 -26.16 34.68 -3.68
N ALA A 72 -24.94 34.35 -3.21
CA ALA A 72 -24.06 33.45 -3.92
C ALA A 72 -24.63 32.02 -4.00
N LYS A 73 -24.52 31.39 -5.18
CA LYS A 73 -24.91 29.98 -5.39
C LYS A 73 -24.21 29.04 -4.41
N GLN A 74 -22.95 29.32 -4.07
CA GLN A 74 -22.20 28.56 -3.08
C GLN A 74 -21.23 29.49 -2.34
N ARG A 75 -21.19 29.40 -1.01
CA ARG A 75 -20.08 29.90 -0.20
C ARG A 75 -19.05 28.78 -0.07
N LEU A 76 -17.81 29.04 -0.49
CA LEU A 76 -16.73 28.05 -0.38
C LEU A 76 -16.26 27.96 1.08
N GLY A 77 -16.06 29.11 1.71
CA GLY A 77 -15.66 29.19 3.11
C GLY A 77 -15.21 30.60 3.50
N THR A 78 -14.85 30.76 4.77
CA THR A 78 -14.42 32.05 5.31
C THR A 78 -13.22 31.93 6.23
N THR A 79 -12.37 32.95 6.20
CA THR A 79 -11.21 33.05 7.08
C THR A 79 -10.85 34.48 7.44
N HIS A 80 -10.08 34.67 8.49
CA HIS A 80 -9.45 35.95 8.81
C HIS A 80 -8.03 35.98 8.26
N VAL A 81 -7.59 37.13 7.72
CA VAL A 81 -6.27 37.33 7.12
C VAL A 81 -5.62 38.62 7.59
N GLY A 82 -4.30 38.69 7.46
CA GLY A 82 -3.53 39.89 7.79
C GLY A 82 -3.37 40.12 9.29
N ASP A 83 -3.46 41.38 9.72
CA ASP A 83 -3.25 41.76 11.13
C ASP A 83 -4.43 41.46 12.07
N HIS A 84 -5.51 40.87 11.55
CA HIS A 84 -6.68 40.51 12.36
C HIS A 84 -6.30 39.51 13.48
N PRO A 85 -6.80 39.65 14.73
CA PRO A 85 -6.43 38.75 15.84
C PRO A 85 -6.69 37.27 15.55
N LEU A 86 -7.80 36.96 14.86
CA LEU A 86 -8.16 35.59 14.47
C LEU A 86 -7.33 35.03 13.29
N ALA A 87 -6.53 35.86 12.61
CA ALA A 87 -5.58 35.40 11.60
C ALA A 87 -4.35 34.71 12.21
N ALA A 88 -4.20 34.72 13.54
CA ALA A 88 -3.12 34.02 14.24
C ALA A 88 -3.06 32.51 13.93
N ARG A 89 -4.18 31.90 13.52
CA ARG A 89 -4.21 30.50 13.06
C ARG A 89 -3.43 30.25 11.76
N HIS A 90 -3.09 31.30 11.02
CA HIS A 90 -2.36 31.27 9.75
C HIS A 90 -0.92 31.76 9.88
N ILE A 91 -0.33 31.57 11.06
CA ILE A 91 1.04 32.04 11.34
C ILE A 91 2.08 31.45 10.38
N ASP A 92 1.79 30.28 9.82
CA ASP A 92 2.66 29.59 8.86
C ASP A 92 2.57 30.17 7.44
N HIS A 93 1.66 31.13 7.19
CA HIS A 93 1.52 31.82 5.92
C HIS A 93 2.13 33.22 5.98
N GLU A 94 2.77 33.64 4.89
CA GLU A 94 3.35 34.98 4.77
C GLU A 94 2.27 36.06 5.04
N GLY A 95 2.57 36.97 5.97
CA GLY A 95 1.64 38.01 6.40
C GLY A 95 0.31 37.50 6.98
N ARG A 96 0.22 36.22 7.38
CA ARG A 96 -1.04 35.55 7.79
C ARG A 96 -2.12 35.61 6.70
N ARG A 97 -1.69 35.52 5.44
CA ARG A 97 -2.54 35.60 4.24
C ARG A 97 -2.43 34.29 3.44
N PRO A 98 -3.26 33.28 3.74
CA PRO A 98 -3.24 32.02 3.01
C PRO A 98 -3.58 32.23 1.54
N THR A 99 -2.80 31.65 0.64
CA THR A 99 -2.97 31.83 -0.81
C THR A 99 -3.67 30.65 -1.48
N LYS A 100 -3.91 29.56 -0.75
CA LYS A 100 -4.49 28.31 -1.29
C LYS A 100 -5.67 27.87 -0.44
N PHE A 101 -6.79 27.58 -1.10
CA PHE A 101 -8.06 27.22 -0.49
C PHE A 101 -8.63 25.97 -1.15
N VAL A 102 -9.59 25.31 -0.49
CA VAL A 102 -10.28 24.12 -1.00
C VAL A 102 -11.68 24.48 -1.47
N TRP A 103 -12.06 23.95 -2.63
CA TRP A 103 -13.41 24.03 -3.16
C TRP A 103 -13.91 22.65 -3.56
N LEU A 104 -14.99 22.20 -2.92
CA LEU A 104 -15.77 21.05 -3.35
C LEU A 104 -16.87 21.51 -4.30
N THR A 105 -16.77 21.12 -5.57
CA THR A 105 -17.74 21.54 -6.60
C THR A 105 -19.01 20.67 -6.51
N PRO A 106 -20.20 21.27 -6.45
CA PRO A 106 -21.45 20.53 -6.58
C PRO A 106 -21.53 19.72 -7.88
N THR A 107 -22.26 18.61 -7.88
CA THR A 107 -22.45 17.78 -9.08
C THR A 107 -23.20 18.50 -10.20
N ASN A 108 -23.98 19.53 -9.86
CA ASN A 108 -24.72 20.38 -10.80
C ASN A 108 -24.00 21.71 -11.14
N THR A 109 -22.68 21.79 -10.91
CA THR A 109 -21.89 22.99 -11.23
C THR A 109 -21.96 23.29 -12.72
N ASN A 110 -22.47 24.48 -13.04
CA ASN A 110 -22.55 25.06 -14.39
C ASN A 110 -21.87 26.42 -14.35
N GLY A 111 -21.22 26.85 -15.45
CA GLY A 111 -20.33 28.02 -15.56
C GLY A 111 -20.66 29.24 -14.68
N GLY A 112 -19.63 29.95 -14.25
CA GLY A 112 -19.69 31.04 -13.29
C GLY A 112 -18.30 31.49 -12.84
N CYS A 113 -18.26 32.46 -11.93
CA CYS A 113 -17.03 33.09 -11.44
C CYS A 113 -16.83 32.84 -9.94
N LEU A 114 -15.57 32.74 -9.54
CA LEU A 114 -15.15 32.87 -8.14
C LEU A 114 -15.09 34.35 -7.77
N ARG A 115 -15.52 34.67 -6.54
CA ARG A 115 -15.58 36.04 -6.03
C ARG A 115 -15.02 36.07 -4.61
N ALA A 116 -14.17 37.05 -4.34
CA ALA A 116 -13.54 37.26 -3.04
C ALA A 116 -14.07 38.53 -2.38
N PHE A 117 -14.51 38.41 -1.13
CA PHE A 117 -15.05 39.49 -0.33
C PHE A 117 -14.19 39.70 0.92
N LEU A 118 -13.74 40.92 1.16
CA LEU A 118 -13.04 41.31 2.39
C LEU A 118 -13.97 42.20 3.22
N ASN A 119 -14.30 41.78 4.45
CA ASN A 119 -15.27 42.45 5.32
C ASN A 119 -16.61 42.75 4.61
N GLY A 120 -17.04 41.82 3.73
CA GLY A 120 -18.26 41.94 2.93
C GLY A 120 -18.14 42.79 1.66
N GLN A 121 -17.00 43.42 1.38
CA GLN A 121 -16.76 44.19 0.15
C GLN A 121 -16.07 43.34 -0.91
N LEU A 122 -16.55 43.38 -2.16
CA LEU A 122 -15.94 42.66 -3.28
C LEU A 122 -14.54 43.22 -3.58
N VAL A 123 -13.51 42.38 -3.46
CA VAL A 123 -12.10 42.73 -3.67
C VAL A 123 -11.45 41.95 -4.81
N GLY A 124 -12.13 40.95 -5.38
CA GLY A 124 -11.62 40.15 -6.49
C GLY A 124 -12.70 39.31 -7.16
N GLN A 125 -12.55 39.07 -8.46
CA GLN A 125 -13.41 38.18 -9.24
C GLN A 125 -12.56 37.47 -10.31
N SER A 126 -12.81 36.18 -10.53
CA SER A 126 -12.14 35.39 -11.58
C SER A 126 -12.75 35.66 -12.95
N GLU A 127 -12.12 35.14 -14.01
CA GLU A 127 -12.81 34.92 -15.28
C GLU A 127 -13.87 33.83 -15.15
N ASP A 128 -14.76 33.73 -16.14
CA ASP A 128 -15.78 32.68 -16.21
C ASP A 128 -15.10 31.31 -16.29
N LEU A 129 -15.44 30.42 -15.37
CA LEU A 129 -14.80 29.12 -15.23
C LEU A 129 -15.46 28.12 -16.18
N PRO A 130 -14.76 27.64 -17.22
CA PRO A 130 -15.29 26.63 -18.11
C PRO A 130 -15.49 25.31 -17.36
N ILE A 131 -16.64 24.68 -17.61
CA ILE A 131 -16.92 23.33 -17.13
C ILE A 131 -16.23 22.33 -18.04
N THR A 132 -15.25 21.63 -17.52
CA THR A 132 -14.74 20.43 -18.17
C THR A 132 -15.60 19.25 -17.75
N LYS A 133 -16.27 18.61 -18.71
CA LYS A 133 -16.76 17.25 -18.47
C LYS A 133 -15.53 16.40 -18.16
N ARG A 134 -15.59 15.62 -17.08
CA ARG A 134 -14.57 14.61 -16.73
C ARG A 134 -14.25 13.81 -17.98
N MET A 135 -13.15 14.13 -18.66
CA MET A 135 -12.66 13.29 -19.74
C MET A 135 -12.13 12.05 -19.06
N ALA A 136 -12.80 10.91 -19.21
CA ALA A 136 -12.12 9.63 -19.11
C ALA A 136 -10.90 9.74 -20.04
N ARG A 137 -9.70 9.92 -19.47
CA ARG A 137 -8.49 10.20 -20.25
C ARG A 137 -8.24 9.00 -21.16
N ARG A 138 -8.68 9.10 -22.42
CA ARG A 138 -8.28 8.22 -23.52
C ARG A 138 -6.81 8.48 -23.82
N SER A 139 -5.93 7.87 -23.03
CA SER A 139 -4.58 7.58 -23.51
C SER A 139 -4.72 6.63 -24.71
N ALA A 140 -3.86 6.78 -25.72
CA ALA A 140 -3.82 5.87 -26.87
C ALA A 140 -3.52 4.40 -26.47
N LYS A 141 -3.09 4.16 -25.22
CA LYS A 141 -3.21 2.87 -24.52
C LYS A 141 -4.55 2.83 -23.78
N ARG A 142 -5.46 1.92 -24.17
CA ARG A 142 -6.72 1.63 -23.46
C ARG A 142 -6.45 1.49 -21.97
N SER A 143 -7.23 2.18 -21.14
CA SER A 143 -6.92 2.39 -19.74
C SER A 143 -7.94 1.72 -18.83
N PHE A 144 -7.49 1.25 -17.66
CA PHE A 144 -8.26 0.49 -16.66
C PHE A 144 -9.62 1.10 -16.24
N ALA A 145 -9.74 2.43 -16.25
CA ALA A 145 -10.97 3.13 -15.85
C ALA A 145 -12.09 3.05 -16.91
N ASP A 146 -11.73 2.78 -18.17
CA ASP A 146 -12.71 2.64 -19.26
C ASP A 146 -13.47 1.31 -19.20
N VAL A 147 -13.08 0.40 -18.30
CA VAL A 147 -13.65 -0.95 -18.13
C VAL A 147 -14.30 -1.15 -16.75
N GLY A 148 -13.88 -0.39 -15.72
CA GLY A 148 -14.25 -0.65 -14.31
C GLY A 148 -15.36 0.22 -13.69
N GLY A 149 -15.87 1.25 -14.38
CA GLY A 149 -16.90 2.16 -13.84
C GLY A 149 -16.49 2.94 -12.57
N ASP A 150 -17.41 3.75 -12.04
CA ASP A 150 -17.29 4.43 -10.73
C ASP A 150 -17.22 3.43 -9.55
N ASP A 151 -17.43 2.14 -9.83
CA ASP A 151 -17.40 1.02 -8.88
C ASP A 151 -15.98 0.52 -8.54
N SER A 152 -14.94 1.15 -9.10
CA SER A 152 -13.51 0.88 -8.82
C SER A 152 -12.92 1.73 -7.67
N MET A 153 -13.76 2.56 -7.01
CA MET A 153 -13.35 3.52 -5.98
C MET A 153 -13.17 2.86 -4.61
N TRP A 154 -11.93 2.88 -4.11
CA TRP A 154 -11.55 2.35 -2.80
C TRP A 154 -11.45 3.43 -1.73
N PHE A 155 -10.97 4.62 -2.10
CA PHE A 155 -10.96 5.80 -1.24
C PHE A 155 -11.55 7.00 -1.99
N ASN A 156 -12.65 7.53 -1.48
CA ASN A 156 -13.32 8.70 -2.05
C ASN A 156 -12.90 9.95 -1.28
N GLY A 157 -11.97 10.72 -1.84
CA GLY A 157 -11.45 11.95 -1.26
C GLY A 157 -12.47 13.07 -1.15
N VAL A 158 -13.44 13.15 -2.07
CA VAL A 158 -14.54 14.13 -2.01
C VAL A 158 -15.44 13.83 -0.82
N ALA A 159 -15.94 12.59 -0.72
CA ALA A 159 -16.77 12.16 0.41
C ALA A 159 -16.00 12.23 1.75
N TYR A 160 -14.68 12.03 1.73
CA TYR A 160 -13.81 12.23 2.89
C TYR A 160 -13.77 13.69 3.34
N LEU A 161 -13.60 14.64 2.40
CA LEU A 161 -13.62 16.08 2.70
C LEU A 161 -15.01 16.59 3.10
N GLU A 162 -16.09 16.04 2.54
CA GLU A 162 -17.48 16.41 2.89
C GLU A 162 -17.84 16.05 4.35
N GLN A 163 -17.18 15.04 4.93
CA GLN A 163 -17.36 14.67 6.34
C GLN A 163 -16.73 15.70 7.29
N LYS A 164 -15.82 16.55 6.79
CA LYS A 164 -15.15 17.60 7.58
C LYS A 164 -16.02 18.85 7.60
N GLN A 165 -15.89 19.67 8.66
CA GLN A 165 -16.59 20.95 8.64
C GLN A 165 -16.05 21.84 7.52
N PRO A 166 -16.90 22.54 6.75
CA PRO A 166 -16.47 23.30 5.57
C PRO A 166 -15.33 24.28 5.85
N ASP A 167 -15.31 24.91 7.02
CA ASP A 167 -14.28 25.88 7.41
C ASP A 167 -13.00 25.25 7.97
N GLU A 168 -13.00 23.95 8.33
CA GLU A 168 -11.80 23.25 8.83
C GLU A 168 -10.82 22.90 7.70
N SER A 169 -11.34 22.56 6.51
CA SER A 169 -10.55 22.22 5.33
C SER A 169 -10.46 23.35 4.31
N PHE A 170 -11.18 24.46 4.51
CA PHE A 170 -11.24 25.57 3.56
C PHE A 170 -9.87 26.18 3.25
N VAL A 171 -9.00 26.34 4.26
CA VAL A 171 -7.66 26.89 4.08
C VAL A 171 -6.66 25.76 4.01
N ALA A 172 -5.91 25.68 2.90
CA ALA A 172 -4.85 24.69 2.77
C ALA A 172 -3.69 25.02 3.72
N ALA A 173 -3.20 24.01 4.43
CA ALA A 173 -2.07 24.14 5.32
C ALA A 173 -0.77 24.45 4.55
N ALA A 174 0.15 25.12 5.23
CA ALA A 174 1.51 25.31 4.72
C ALA A 174 2.25 23.95 4.62
N LYS A 175 3.12 23.81 3.61
CA LYS A 175 3.90 22.57 3.38
C LYS A 175 5.06 22.34 4.36
N ASN A 176 5.25 23.25 5.32
CA ASN A 176 6.33 23.19 6.32
C ASN A 176 5.97 22.36 7.56
N LYS A 177 4.75 21.81 7.64
CA LYS A 177 4.33 20.89 8.70
C LYS A 177 5.31 19.73 8.86
N SER A 178 5.44 19.26 10.10
CA SER A 178 6.33 18.18 10.49
C SER A 178 5.60 16.83 10.50
N PHE A 179 6.22 15.79 9.96
CA PHE A 179 5.62 14.45 9.87
C PHE A 179 6.49 13.38 10.51
N GLY A 180 5.92 12.63 11.45
CA GLY A 180 6.54 11.43 12.01
C GLY A 180 6.07 10.19 11.28
N ILE A 181 6.97 9.47 10.61
CA ILE A 181 6.67 8.18 9.98
C ILE A 181 7.20 7.08 10.90
N LEU A 182 6.31 6.24 11.43
CA LEU A 182 6.70 5.20 12.38
C LEU A 182 6.94 3.91 11.62
N GLY A 183 8.21 3.48 11.54
CA GLY A 183 8.67 2.30 10.81
C GLY A 183 9.16 2.62 9.39
N ALA A 184 10.31 2.07 9.04
CA ALA A 184 10.91 2.07 7.71
C ALA A 184 10.56 0.80 6.91
N GLY A 185 9.34 0.27 7.10
CA GLY A 185 8.76 -0.74 6.22
C GLY A 185 8.44 -0.17 4.84
N MET A 186 8.04 -1.03 3.89
CA MET A 186 7.73 -0.58 2.52
C MET A 186 6.66 0.52 2.47
N SER A 187 5.66 0.49 3.36
CA SER A 187 4.63 1.54 3.43
C SER A 187 5.20 2.87 3.94
N GLY A 188 6.00 2.86 5.01
CA GLY A 188 6.67 4.07 5.53
C GLY A 188 7.66 4.68 4.52
N LEU A 189 8.47 3.83 3.87
CA LEU A 189 9.40 4.26 2.81
C LEU A 189 8.65 4.86 1.62
N MET A 190 7.57 4.21 1.17
CA MET A 190 6.73 4.72 0.09
C MET A 190 6.10 6.06 0.46
N SER A 191 5.53 6.21 1.66
CA SER A 191 4.97 7.48 2.12
C SER A 191 6.00 8.62 2.14
N SER A 192 7.24 8.34 2.56
CA SER A 192 8.31 9.34 2.54
C SER A 192 8.67 9.83 1.12
N LEU A 193 8.74 8.89 0.16
CA LEU A 193 8.96 9.19 -1.26
C LEU A 193 7.81 10.03 -1.85
N LEU A 194 6.57 9.67 -1.51
CA LEU A 194 5.38 10.38 -1.95
C LEU A 194 5.33 11.82 -1.44
N LEU A 195 5.62 12.05 -0.15
CA LEU A 195 5.70 13.39 0.43
C LEU A 195 6.79 14.24 -0.25
N ASP A 196 7.98 13.67 -0.47
CA ASP A 196 9.06 14.36 -1.17
C ASP A 196 8.66 14.77 -2.61
N SER A 197 7.95 13.89 -3.33
CA SER A 197 7.52 14.13 -4.72
C SER A 197 6.59 15.34 -4.89
N VAL A 198 5.95 15.80 -3.82
CA VAL A 198 5.03 16.96 -3.80
C VAL A 198 5.60 18.16 -3.04
N GLY A 199 6.90 18.11 -2.70
CA GLY A 199 7.65 19.19 -2.06
C GLY A 199 7.48 19.27 -0.54
N ILE A 200 7.08 18.17 0.11
CA ILE A 200 6.98 18.07 1.57
C ILE A 200 8.19 17.28 2.07
N HIS A 201 9.16 17.99 2.67
CA HIS A 201 10.45 17.41 3.06
C HIS A 201 10.67 17.30 4.57
N ASN A 202 9.83 17.96 5.37
CA ASN A 202 9.94 18.01 6.84
C ASN A 202 9.31 16.77 7.48
N TRP A 203 9.84 15.60 7.13
CA TRP A 203 9.42 14.33 7.70
C TRP A 203 10.62 13.58 8.28
N LYS A 204 10.36 12.72 9.26
CA LYS A 204 11.36 11.85 9.88
C LYS A 204 10.80 10.45 10.07
N ILE A 205 11.60 9.44 9.73
CA ILE A 205 11.27 8.04 10.01
C ILE A 205 11.90 7.62 11.35
N LEU A 206 11.10 7.05 12.24
CA LEU A 206 11.57 6.36 13.44
C LEU A 206 11.52 4.85 13.18
N GLU A 207 12.69 4.22 13.03
CA GLU A 207 12.82 2.81 12.68
C GLU A 207 13.40 2.03 13.87
N SER A 208 12.70 0.98 14.28
CA SER A 208 13.09 0.20 15.46
C SER A 208 14.31 -0.70 15.24
N SER A 209 14.61 -1.09 14.00
CA SER A 209 15.76 -1.93 13.67
C SER A 209 16.92 -1.10 13.08
N GLU A 210 18.02 -1.77 12.75
CA GLU A 210 19.17 -1.18 12.04
C GLU A 210 19.07 -1.37 10.52
N ARG A 211 17.88 -1.70 9.99
CA ARG A 211 17.67 -1.94 8.56
C ARG A 211 16.37 -1.35 8.03
N LEU A 212 16.34 -1.14 6.73
CA LEU A 212 15.14 -0.76 6.01
C LEU A 212 14.34 -1.99 5.54
N GLY A 213 13.06 -1.76 5.23
CA GLY A 213 12.22 -2.68 4.48
C GLY A 213 11.24 -3.51 5.29
N GLY A 214 11.23 -3.40 6.63
CA GLY A 214 10.29 -4.17 7.47
C GLY A 214 10.41 -5.66 7.16
N ARG A 215 9.36 -6.33 6.68
CA ARG A 215 9.42 -7.78 6.40
C ARG A 215 10.28 -8.19 5.19
N PHE A 216 10.82 -7.25 4.42
CA PHE A 216 11.76 -7.53 3.33
C PHE A 216 13.12 -8.01 3.88
N ARG A 217 13.29 -9.33 3.96
CA ARG A 217 14.49 -9.97 4.51
C ARG A 217 15.06 -11.03 3.57
N THR A 218 16.08 -10.63 2.83
CA THR A 218 17.00 -11.53 2.12
C THR A 218 18.17 -11.86 3.03
N VAL A 219 18.58 -13.12 3.08
CA VAL A 219 19.80 -13.55 3.80
C VAL A 219 20.85 -14.02 2.80
N TYR A 220 22.07 -13.51 2.95
CA TYR A 220 23.24 -13.95 2.18
C TYR A 220 24.06 -14.88 3.08
N LEU A 221 24.26 -16.12 2.63
CA LEU A 221 24.91 -17.15 3.45
C LEU A 221 26.43 -17.12 3.27
N ASN A 222 27.16 -17.48 4.32
CA ASN A 222 28.63 -17.52 4.31
C ASN A 222 29.30 -16.16 3.97
N GLY A 223 28.64 -15.03 4.31
CA GLY A 223 29.18 -13.69 4.09
C GLY A 223 29.27 -13.26 2.63
N THR A 224 28.53 -13.91 1.73
CA THR A 224 28.58 -13.64 0.29
C THR A 224 27.87 -12.34 -0.08
N SER A 225 28.25 -11.77 -1.23
CA SER A 225 27.57 -10.64 -1.84
C SER A 225 26.29 -11.06 -2.60
N PRO A 226 25.42 -10.12 -2.98
CA PRO A 226 24.25 -10.42 -3.82
C PRO A 226 24.60 -11.04 -5.19
N GLU A 227 25.75 -10.68 -5.76
CA GLU A 227 26.21 -11.13 -7.07
C GLU A 227 26.69 -12.59 -7.05
N GLU A 228 27.14 -13.09 -5.89
CA GLU A 228 27.59 -14.47 -5.71
C GLU A 228 26.43 -15.47 -5.62
N GLY A 229 25.17 -15.01 -5.60
CA GLY A 229 23.98 -15.87 -5.79
C GLY A 229 23.63 -16.81 -4.63
N GLN A 230 24.38 -16.77 -3.52
CA GLN A 230 24.20 -17.65 -2.35
C GLN A 230 23.29 -17.03 -1.29
N TYR A 231 22.07 -16.68 -1.69
CA TYR A 231 21.08 -16.05 -0.83
C TYR A 231 19.71 -16.71 -0.93
N HIS A 232 18.81 -16.43 0.00
CA HIS A 232 17.39 -16.73 -0.18
C HIS A 232 16.50 -15.77 0.60
N GLU A 233 15.21 -15.84 0.34
CA GLU A 233 14.22 -14.95 0.92
C GLU A 233 13.62 -15.54 2.20
N LEU A 234 13.89 -14.89 3.33
CA LEU A 234 13.19 -15.14 4.59
C LEU A 234 12.00 -14.19 4.77
N GLY A 235 11.85 -13.20 3.88
CA GLY A 235 10.78 -12.21 3.83
C GLY A 235 9.61 -12.59 2.91
N PRO A 236 9.07 -11.63 2.12
CA PRO A 236 7.81 -11.80 1.40
C PRO A 236 7.91 -12.77 0.22
N MET A 237 6.76 -13.00 -0.43
CA MET A 237 6.65 -13.77 -1.67
C MET A 237 7.20 -13.00 -2.88
N ARG A 238 7.34 -13.71 -4.00
CA ARG A 238 7.73 -13.16 -5.32
C ARG A 238 6.53 -12.46 -5.96
N PHE A 239 6.72 -11.77 -7.07
CA PHE A 239 5.67 -10.94 -7.68
C PHE A 239 5.00 -11.64 -8.86
N PRO A 240 3.68 -11.92 -8.83
CA PRO A 240 2.97 -12.41 -9.99
C PRO A 240 2.82 -11.28 -11.02
N VAL A 241 3.00 -11.59 -12.30
CA VAL A 241 3.02 -10.60 -13.39
C VAL A 241 1.85 -10.75 -14.32
N GLU A 242 1.60 -11.98 -14.76
CA GLU A 242 0.49 -12.30 -15.65
C GLU A 242 0.03 -13.74 -15.42
N ILE A 243 -1.20 -13.99 -15.83
CA ILE A 243 -1.84 -15.29 -15.85
C ILE A 243 -2.29 -15.57 -17.29
N THR A 244 -2.08 -16.80 -17.73
CA THR A 244 -2.56 -17.29 -19.02
C THR A 244 -3.65 -18.32 -18.75
N ASP A 245 -4.86 -18.02 -19.23
CA ASP A 245 -6.00 -18.91 -19.12
C ASP A 245 -5.75 -20.18 -19.94
N SER A 246 -5.86 -21.35 -19.31
CA SER A 246 -5.52 -22.63 -19.93
C SER A 246 -6.53 -23.09 -21.00
N GLU A 247 -7.76 -22.56 -20.97
CA GLU A 247 -8.82 -22.96 -21.91
C GLU A 247 -8.86 -22.05 -23.15
N THR A 248 -8.75 -20.74 -22.92
CA THR A 248 -8.84 -19.70 -23.96
C THR A 248 -7.47 -19.29 -24.52
N ASN A 249 -6.38 -19.61 -23.80
CA ASN A 249 -5.01 -19.18 -24.09
C ASN A 249 -4.83 -17.64 -24.09
N GLU A 250 -5.78 -16.90 -23.52
CA GLU A 250 -5.63 -15.46 -23.34
C GLU A 250 -4.75 -15.16 -22.12
N THR A 251 -3.88 -14.15 -22.25
CA THR A 251 -3.00 -13.71 -21.16
C THR A 251 -3.40 -12.32 -20.68
N PHE A 252 -3.52 -12.16 -19.38
CA PHE A 252 -3.83 -10.89 -18.75
C PHE A 252 -2.90 -10.59 -17.57
N PRO A 253 -2.52 -9.31 -17.39
CA PRO A 253 -1.61 -8.90 -16.33
C PRO A 253 -2.30 -8.82 -14.98
N PHE A 254 -1.53 -9.04 -13.90
CA PHE A 254 -1.90 -8.61 -12.56
C PHE A 254 -1.68 -7.09 -12.45
N ASN A 255 -2.75 -6.32 -12.63
CA ASN A 255 -2.65 -4.86 -12.74
C ASN A 255 -2.27 -4.17 -11.44
N ASP A 256 -2.73 -4.70 -10.32
CA ASP A 256 -2.42 -4.24 -8.96
C ASP A 256 -0.93 -4.37 -8.63
N GLN A 257 -0.29 -5.47 -9.04
CA GLN A 257 1.13 -5.71 -8.76
C GLN A 257 2.08 -4.77 -9.52
N ARG A 258 1.60 -4.08 -10.56
CA ARG A 258 2.42 -3.17 -11.38
C ARG A 258 3.06 -2.04 -10.59
N ILE A 259 2.46 -1.64 -9.47
CA ILE A 259 3.03 -0.61 -8.59
C ILE A 259 4.42 -0.99 -8.06
N VAL A 260 4.70 -2.28 -7.89
CA VAL A 260 6.01 -2.77 -7.43
C VAL A 260 7.09 -2.49 -8.48
N PHE A 261 6.78 -2.74 -9.75
CA PHE A 261 7.69 -2.50 -10.87
C PHE A 261 7.85 -1.01 -11.15
N GLN A 262 6.75 -0.25 -11.10
CA GLN A 262 6.80 1.20 -11.20
C GLN A 262 7.64 1.82 -10.09
N LEU A 263 7.53 1.33 -8.85
CA LEU A 263 8.36 1.80 -7.74
C LEU A 263 9.85 1.54 -8.03
N ALA A 264 10.20 0.36 -8.52
CA ALA A 264 11.57 0.05 -8.90
C ALA A 264 12.08 1.00 -10.00
N ASP A 265 11.28 1.28 -11.04
CA ASP A 265 11.64 2.22 -12.11
C ASP A 265 11.90 3.63 -11.56
N VAL A 266 11.01 4.14 -10.68
CA VAL A 266 11.17 5.45 -10.03
C VAL A 266 12.43 5.50 -9.17
N LEU A 267 12.69 4.47 -8.37
CA LEU A 267 13.89 4.40 -7.54
C LEU A 267 15.16 4.33 -8.39
N ASN A 268 15.14 3.61 -9.50
CA ASN A 268 16.25 3.52 -10.44
C ASN A 268 16.55 4.87 -11.10
N GLU A 269 15.51 5.61 -11.50
CA GLU A 269 15.61 6.97 -12.05
C GLU A 269 16.19 7.94 -11.01
N LEU A 270 15.68 7.93 -9.79
CA LEU A 270 16.17 8.80 -8.70
C LEU A 270 17.60 8.46 -8.28
N ASN A 271 18.03 7.21 -8.44
CA ASN A 271 19.40 6.76 -8.18
C ASN A 271 20.25 6.68 -9.45
N ALA A 272 19.90 7.42 -10.52
CA ALA A 272 20.67 7.42 -11.75
C ALA A 272 22.16 7.72 -11.48
N GLY A 273 23.05 6.84 -11.95
CA GLY A 273 24.49 6.91 -11.72
C GLY A 273 25.00 6.16 -10.48
N ASN A 274 24.12 5.58 -9.66
CA ASN A 274 24.51 4.68 -8.57
C ASN A 274 24.06 3.23 -8.85
N GLU A 275 24.91 2.48 -9.55
CA GLU A 275 24.65 1.09 -9.95
C GLU A 275 24.45 0.13 -8.75
N SER A 276 25.03 0.44 -7.59
CA SER A 276 25.02 -0.45 -6.41
C SER A 276 23.63 -0.60 -5.75
N VAL A 277 22.70 0.30 -6.06
CA VAL A 277 21.35 0.33 -5.50
C VAL A 277 20.26 0.14 -6.55
N GLN A 278 20.63 -0.12 -7.81
CA GLN A 278 19.66 -0.36 -8.87
C GLN A 278 18.87 -1.64 -8.60
N VAL A 279 17.55 -1.55 -8.72
CA VAL A 279 16.62 -2.65 -8.55
C VAL A 279 16.35 -3.28 -9.91
N ASN A 280 16.86 -4.50 -10.09
CA ASN A 280 16.67 -5.28 -11.30
C ASN A 280 15.87 -6.55 -11.00
N PHE A 281 15.18 -7.10 -11.98
CA PHE A 281 14.33 -8.29 -11.80
C PHE A 281 14.88 -9.51 -12.53
N TRP A 282 14.58 -10.68 -11.98
CA TRP A 282 14.75 -11.99 -12.59
C TRP A 282 13.41 -12.70 -12.73
N GLU A 283 13.27 -13.51 -13.77
CA GLU A 283 12.16 -14.45 -13.85
C GLU A 283 12.25 -15.47 -12.70
N TRP A 284 11.12 -15.69 -12.06
CA TRP A 284 10.97 -16.68 -11.00
C TRP A 284 10.17 -17.86 -11.54
N ILE A 285 10.77 -19.05 -11.48
CA ILE A 285 10.09 -20.30 -11.82
C ILE A 285 9.30 -20.72 -10.59
N GLN A 286 7.99 -20.47 -10.60
CA GLN A 286 7.12 -20.83 -9.47
C GLN A 286 6.83 -22.33 -9.41
N SER A 287 6.70 -22.99 -10.56
CA SER A 287 6.47 -24.44 -10.65
C SER A 287 7.42 -25.08 -11.65
N SER A 288 7.99 -26.23 -11.29
CA SER A 288 8.92 -26.98 -12.14
C SER A 288 8.53 -28.47 -12.17
N PRO A 289 8.66 -29.18 -13.30
CA PRO A 289 8.17 -30.56 -13.44
C PRO A 289 8.78 -31.57 -12.46
N ASN A 290 10.03 -31.36 -12.05
CA ASN A 290 10.79 -32.32 -11.26
C ASN A 290 10.87 -31.94 -9.77
N THR A 291 10.23 -30.85 -9.32
CA THR A 291 10.14 -30.57 -7.89
C THR A 291 9.46 -31.73 -7.18
N PRO A 292 9.99 -32.18 -6.02
CA PRO A 292 9.42 -33.31 -5.30
C PRO A 292 8.00 -33.00 -4.83
N VAL A 293 7.14 -34.01 -4.78
CA VAL A 293 5.76 -33.85 -4.28
C VAL A 293 5.47 -34.83 -3.18
N ASP A 294 4.58 -34.45 -2.26
CA ASP A 294 4.16 -35.34 -1.19
C ASP A 294 3.46 -36.58 -1.77
N SER A 295 3.97 -37.75 -1.43
CA SER A 295 3.46 -39.04 -1.87
C SER A 295 3.79 -40.06 -0.80
N PRO A 296 2.97 -41.09 -0.56
CA PRO A 296 3.37 -42.25 0.24
C PRO A 296 4.27 -43.21 -0.55
N PHE A 297 4.34 -43.05 -1.88
CA PHE A 297 5.13 -43.88 -2.77
C PHE A 297 6.51 -43.26 -3.01
N ARG A 298 7.53 -44.10 -3.19
CA ARG A 298 8.91 -43.69 -3.41
C ARG A 298 9.42 -44.27 -4.72
N ARG A 299 10.38 -43.58 -5.34
CA ARG A 299 11.16 -44.13 -6.44
C ARG A 299 11.94 -45.37 -5.98
N PRO A 300 12.45 -46.22 -6.89
CA PRO A 300 13.24 -47.40 -6.53
C PRO A 300 14.49 -47.11 -5.68
N ASP A 301 15.05 -45.91 -5.79
CA ASP A 301 16.17 -45.43 -4.99
C ASP A 301 15.78 -44.88 -3.60
N GLY A 302 14.49 -44.92 -3.26
CA GLY A 302 13.94 -44.44 -1.99
C GLY A 302 13.62 -42.94 -1.95
N THR A 303 13.86 -42.18 -3.01
CA THR A 303 13.60 -40.73 -3.08
C THR A 303 12.15 -40.39 -3.44
N PHE A 304 11.79 -39.11 -3.31
CA PHE A 304 10.45 -38.63 -3.64
C PHE A 304 10.26 -38.49 -5.15
N PRO A 305 9.11 -38.89 -5.72
CA PRO A 305 8.79 -38.61 -7.11
C PRO A 305 8.58 -37.10 -7.32
N GLY A 306 8.84 -36.65 -8.55
CA GLY A 306 8.58 -35.27 -8.97
C GLY A 306 7.14 -35.08 -9.42
N LYS A 307 6.71 -33.81 -9.54
CA LYS A 307 5.36 -33.42 -9.96
C LYS A 307 4.90 -34.10 -11.26
N SER A 308 5.75 -34.14 -12.29
CA SER A 308 5.41 -34.77 -13.57
C SER A 308 5.24 -36.28 -13.43
N GLU A 309 6.07 -36.94 -12.62
CA GLU A 309 5.97 -38.39 -12.44
C GLU A 309 4.66 -38.77 -11.77
N VAL A 310 4.26 -38.05 -10.71
CA VAL A 310 2.98 -38.29 -10.05
C VAL A 310 1.79 -38.03 -10.98
N ALA A 311 1.91 -37.05 -11.89
CA ALA A 311 0.86 -36.76 -12.85
C ALA A 311 0.72 -37.82 -13.96
N THR A 312 1.81 -38.49 -14.36
CA THR A 312 1.82 -39.37 -15.55
C THR A 312 1.99 -40.85 -15.24
N ASP A 313 2.51 -41.21 -14.07
CA ASP A 313 2.80 -42.59 -13.68
C ASP A 313 1.82 -43.06 -12.60
N PRO A 314 0.91 -44.00 -12.91
CA PRO A 314 -0.03 -44.57 -11.94
C PRO A 314 0.63 -45.18 -10.70
N ALA A 315 1.91 -45.56 -10.76
CA ALA A 315 2.63 -46.12 -9.62
C ALA A 315 2.79 -45.14 -8.45
N TYR A 316 2.70 -43.82 -8.72
CA TYR A 316 2.81 -42.78 -7.70
C TYR A 316 1.49 -42.06 -7.40
N ALA A 317 0.38 -42.48 -8.03
CA ALA A 317 -0.93 -41.88 -7.83
C ALA A 317 -1.46 -42.15 -6.41
N ASN A 318 -1.74 -41.09 -5.66
CA ASN A 318 -2.30 -41.16 -4.31
C ASN A 318 -3.57 -40.32 -4.22
N PRO A 319 -4.71 -40.78 -4.77
CA PRO A 319 -5.95 -40.00 -4.74
C PRO A 319 -6.44 -39.83 -3.29
N THR A 320 -6.99 -38.66 -2.99
CA THR A 320 -7.62 -38.38 -1.70
C THR A 320 -8.79 -39.34 -1.47
N VAL A 321 -8.83 -39.96 -0.29
CA VAL A 321 -9.91 -40.85 0.13
C VAL A 321 -10.65 -40.21 1.28
N TYR A 322 -11.96 -40.02 1.11
CA TYR A 322 -12.86 -39.46 2.11
C TYR A 322 -13.60 -40.57 2.84
N SER A 323 -13.87 -40.37 4.13
CA SER A 323 -14.69 -41.27 4.95
C SER A 323 -16.11 -41.43 4.37
N ASN A 324 -16.68 -40.34 3.85
CA ASN A 324 -17.94 -40.29 3.14
C ASN A 324 -17.77 -39.53 1.81
N ALA A 325 -17.43 -40.28 0.74
CA ALA A 325 -17.14 -39.69 -0.57
C ALA A 325 -18.31 -38.89 -1.17
N THR A 326 -19.55 -39.31 -0.94
CA THR A 326 -20.73 -38.58 -1.44
C THR A 326 -20.88 -37.24 -0.73
N ALA A 327 -20.84 -37.23 0.61
CA ALA A 327 -20.94 -35.98 1.37
C ALA A 327 -19.76 -35.04 1.10
N ALA A 328 -18.55 -35.58 0.92
CA ALA A 328 -17.38 -34.79 0.55
C ALA A 328 -17.55 -34.15 -0.84
N ALA A 329 -18.02 -34.89 -1.84
CA ALA A 329 -18.29 -34.36 -3.17
C ALA A 329 -19.37 -33.26 -3.15
N GLU A 330 -20.43 -33.44 -2.37
CA GLU A 330 -21.48 -32.42 -2.18
C GLU A 330 -20.93 -31.15 -1.51
N ALA A 331 -20.08 -31.31 -0.48
CA ALA A 331 -19.44 -30.20 0.21
C ALA A 331 -18.48 -29.42 -0.70
N ILE A 332 -17.62 -30.12 -1.47
CA ILE A 332 -16.71 -29.50 -2.45
C ILE A 332 -17.53 -28.74 -3.50
N ALA A 333 -18.55 -29.36 -4.08
CA ALA A 333 -19.40 -28.71 -5.08
C ALA A 333 -20.13 -27.48 -4.52
N ALA A 334 -20.52 -27.50 -3.24
CA ALA A 334 -21.11 -26.35 -2.57
C ALA A 334 -20.12 -25.19 -2.41
N LEU A 335 -18.87 -25.48 -2.03
CA LEU A 335 -17.80 -24.48 -1.93
C LEU A 335 -17.44 -23.92 -3.32
N ASP A 336 -17.25 -24.76 -4.32
CA ASP A 336 -16.94 -24.34 -5.69
C ASP A 336 -18.03 -23.43 -6.25
N LYS A 337 -19.31 -23.80 -6.02
CA LYS A 337 -20.46 -22.99 -6.41
C LYS A 337 -20.49 -21.65 -5.68
N PHE A 338 -20.19 -21.61 -4.39
CA PHE A 338 -20.18 -20.38 -3.60
C PHE A 338 -19.05 -19.44 -4.05
N LYS A 339 -17.84 -19.99 -4.22
CA LYS A 339 -16.67 -19.23 -4.64
C LYS A 339 -16.76 -18.73 -6.08
N GLY A 340 -17.37 -19.52 -6.96
CA GLY A 340 -17.67 -19.14 -8.34
C GLY A 340 -16.44 -18.70 -9.14
N LEU A 341 -15.28 -19.34 -8.94
CA LEU A 341 -14.01 -19.00 -9.62
C LEU A 341 -14.00 -19.44 -11.10
N ASP A 342 -14.88 -18.86 -11.90
CA ASP A 342 -14.86 -19.01 -13.35
C ASP A 342 -13.82 -18.07 -14.01
N ALA A 343 -13.65 -18.21 -15.33
CA ALA A 343 -12.68 -17.43 -16.11
C ALA A 343 -12.93 -15.91 -16.04
N GLU A 344 -14.18 -15.47 -15.92
CA GLU A 344 -14.53 -14.05 -15.81
C GLU A 344 -14.11 -13.50 -14.44
N ARG A 345 -14.42 -14.23 -13.37
CA ARG A 345 -14.00 -13.90 -12.01
C ARG A 345 -12.47 -13.89 -11.93
N ILE A 346 -11.77 -14.92 -12.40
CA ILE A 346 -10.30 -14.98 -12.43
C ILE A 346 -9.71 -13.76 -13.16
N ARG A 347 -10.25 -13.41 -14.33
CA ARG A 347 -9.85 -12.19 -15.05
C ARG A 347 -10.09 -10.94 -14.20
N MET A 348 -11.21 -10.85 -13.50
CA MET A 348 -11.54 -9.71 -12.65
C MET A 348 -10.53 -9.56 -11.50
N TYR A 349 -10.17 -10.65 -10.81
CA TYR A 349 -9.13 -10.63 -9.78
C TYR A 349 -7.78 -10.13 -10.33
N ALA A 350 -7.34 -10.64 -11.49
CA ALA A 350 -6.07 -10.23 -12.09
C ALA A 350 -6.09 -8.78 -12.60
N THR A 351 -7.17 -8.38 -13.27
CA THR A 351 -7.21 -7.11 -13.98
C THR A 351 -7.80 -5.97 -13.17
N ASN A 352 -8.64 -6.24 -12.16
CA ASN A 352 -9.33 -5.28 -11.30
C ASN A 352 -9.66 -5.85 -9.90
N ILE A 353 -8.64 -5.94 -9.05
CA ILE A 353 -8.79 -6.49 -7.70
C ILE A 353 -9.77 -5.70 -6.81
N PHE A 354 -9.95 -4.40 -7.06
CA PHE A 354 -10.89 -3.56 -6.31
C PHE A 354 -12.36 -3.88 -6.66
N ALA A 355 -12.66 -4.05 -7.96
CA ALA A 355 -13.99 -4.50 -8.38
C ALA A 355 -14.27 -5.93 -7.90
N ALA A 356 -13.27 -6.82 -7.96
CA ALA A 356 -13.38 -8.16 -7.41
C ALA A 356 -13.71 -8.13 -5.91
N TYR A 357 -13.06 -7.25 -5.14
CA TYR A 357 -13.34 -7.10 -3.71
C TYR A 357 -14.76 -6.59 -3.44
N LYS A 358 -15.23 -5.60 -4.21
CA LYS A 358 -16.59 -5.09 -4.11
C LYS A 358 -17.61 -6.21 -4.38
N GLN A 359 -17.43 -6.95 -5.48
CA GLN A 359 -18.29 -8.09 -5.82
C GLN A 359 -18.26 -9.15 -4.73
N ALA A 360 -17.09 -9.46 -4.17
CA ALA A 360 -16.95 -10.42 -3.08
C ALA A 360 -17.73 -10.01 -1.81
N LYS A 361 -17.82 -8.70 -1.52
CA LYS A 361 -18.68 -8.21 -0.44
C LYS A 361 -20.16 -8.42 -0.75
N GLU A 362 -20.58 -8.08 -1.97
CA GLU A 362 -21.98 -8.23 -2.40
C GLU A 362 -22.42 -9.71 -2.45
N ASP A 363 -21.49 -10.60 -2.79
CA ASP A 363 -21.69 -12.05 -2.82
C ASP A 363 -21.64 -12.70 -1.43
N GLY A 364 -21.30 -11.95 -0.37
CA GLY A 364 -21.22 -12.46 1.00
C GLY A 364 -19.96 -13.29 1.30
N MET A 365 -18.87 -13.13 0.53
CA MET A 365 -17.63 -13.92 0.73
C MET A 365 -16.93 -13.66 2.07
N PHE A 366 -17.32 -12.61 2.80
CA PHE A 366 -16.82 -12.27 4.13
C PHE A 366 -17.73 -12.74 5.28
N ASP A 367 -18.91 -13.29 4.96
CA ASP A 367 -19.91 -13.72 5.95
C ASP A 367 -19.55 -15.08 6.56
N TYR A 368 -18.81 -15.90 5.82
CA TYR A 368 -18.44 -17.25 6.21
C TYR A 368 -16.98 -17.55 5.89
N SER A 369 -16.39 -18.42 6.71
CA SER A 369 -15.30 -19.29 6.30
C SER A 369 -15.85 -20.50 5.57
N GLU A 370 -15.01 -21.24 4.84
CA GLU A 370 -15.44 -22.52 4.24
C GLU A 370 -16.03 -23.47 5.29
N VAL A 371 -15.37 -23.59 6.44
CA VAL A 371 -15.80 -24.44 7.55
C VAL A 371 -17.16 -24.01 8.08
N SER A 372 -17.36 -22.71 8.37
CA SER A 372 -18.65 -22.23 8.86
C SER A 372 -19.75 -22.32 7.80
N TYR A 373 -19.45 -22.11 6.52
CA TYR A 373 -20.40 -22.29 5.43
C TYR A 373 -20.88 -23.75 5.33
N LEU A 374 -19.96 -24.71 5.33
CA LEU A 374 -20.30 -26.13 5.29
C LEU A 374 -21.14 -26.56 6.50
N ARG A 375 -20.80 -26.08 7.69
CA ARG A 375 -21.49 -26.44 8.94
C ARG A 375 -22.84 -25.76 9.10
N ASP A 376 -22.90 -24.46 8.84
CA ASP A 376 -24.05 -23.62 9.20
C ASP A 376 -25.04 -23.49 8.05
N VAL A 377 -24.59 -23.57 6.79
CA VAL A 377 -25.45 -23.47 5.61
C VAL A 377 -25.72 -24.84 5.00
N ILE A 378 -24.67 -25.58 4.64
CA ILE A 378 -24.80 -26.87 3.94
C ILE A 378 -25.20 -28.02 4.88
N LYS A 379 -24.90 -27.88 6.17
CA LYS A 379 -25.14 -28.88 7.22
C LYS A 379 -24.31 -30.16 7.04
N THR A 380 -23.13 -30.06 6.43
CA THR A 380 -22.16 -31.15 6.34
C THR A 380 -21.72 -31.57 7.76
N ASP A 381 -21.55 -32.88 8.00
CA ASP A 381 -21.11 -33.38 9.30
C ASP A 381 -19.67 -32.93 9.63
N LEU A 382 -19.28 -33.01 10.90
CA LEU A 382 -18.00 -32.48 11.37
C LEU A 382 -16.79 -33.17 10.72
N ASN A 383 -16.83 -34.49 10.55
CA ASN A 383 -15.69 -35.24 10.02
C ASN A 383 -15.51 -34.95 8.53
N THR A 384 -16.59 -35.03 7.76
CA THR A 384 -16.55 -34.69 6.34
C THR A 384 -16.16 -33.22 6.11
N THR A 385 -16.61 -32.31 6.98
CA THR A 385 -16.20 -30.89 6.91
C THR A 385 -14.69 -30.77 7.05
N ASP A 386 -14.09 -31.38 8.08
CA ASP A 386 -12.64 -31.30 8.33
C ASP A 386 -11.81 -31.99 7.23
N GLU A 387 -12.32 -33.08 6.65
CA GLU A 387 -11.67 -33.75 5.52
C GLU A 387 -11.66 -32.89 4.24
N VAL A 388 -12.70 -32.06 4.02
CA VAL A 388 -12.83 -31.19 2.83
C VAL A 388 -12.12 -29.85 3.04
N SER A 389 -12.34 -29.21 4.18
CA SER A 389 -11.74 -27.94 4.56
C SER A 389 -11.26 -28.03 6.01
N PRO A 390 -9.95 -27.98 6.26
CA PRO A 390 -9.39 -28.14 7.59
C PRO A 390 -10.03 -27.18 8.61
N SER A 391 -10.55 -27.72 9.71
CA SER A 391 -11.39 -26.99 10.67
C SER A 391 -10.72 -25.79 11.36
N HIS A 392 -9.40 -25.63 11.24
CA HIS A 392 -8.64 -24.49 11.78
C HIS A 392 -8.62 -23.27 10.84
N ILE A 393 -9.14 -23.39 9.62
CA ILE A 393 -9.15 -22.34 8.59
C ILE A 393 -10.44 -21.52 8.76
N TYR A 394 -10.31 -20.32 9.35
CA TYR A 394 -11.43 -19.39 9.63
C TYR A 394 -11.36 -18.08 8.83
N TRP A 395 -10.71 -18.12 7.68
CA TRP A 395 -10.52 -16.98 6.80
C TRP A 395 -11.77 -16.75 5.95
N PRO A 396 -12.03 -15.52 5.48
CA PRO A 396 -13.08 -15.29 4.51
C PRO A 396 -12.78 -16.06 3.21
N MET A 397 -13.80 -16.41 2.44
CA MET A 397 -13.66 -17.02 1.12
C MET A 397 -13.25 -15.98 0.06
N TRP A 398 -12.30 -15.11 0.38
CA TRP A 398 -11.77 -14.07 -0.49
C TRP A 398 -10.55 -14.61 -1.25
N GLU A 399 -10.74 -14.98 -2.52
CA GLU A 399 -9.88 -15.91 -3.26
C GLU A 399 -8.70 -15.26 -4.02
N TYR A 400 -8.29 -14.04 -3.64
CA TYR A 400 -7.26 -13.31 -4.36
C TYR A 400 -5.90 -14.03 -4.34
N GLU A 401 -5.54 -14.67 -3.22
CA GLU A 401 -4.29 -15.44 -3.14
C GLU A 401 -4.33 -16.65 -4.07
N THR A 402 -5.46 -17.37 -4.11
CA THR A 402 -5.68 -18.49 -5.03
C THR A 402 -5.41 -18.04 -6.46
N VAL A 403 -5.98 -16.91 -6.89
CA VAL A 403 -5.78 -16.38 -8.24
C VAL A 403 -4.34 -15.91 -8.48
N TYR A 404 -3.69 -15.26 -7.51
CA TYR A 404 -2.27 -14.90 -7.63
C TYR A 404 -1.39 -16.14 -7.82
N PHE A 405 -1.66 -17.24 -7.12
CA PHE A 405 -0.91 -18.49 -7.27
C PHE A 405 -1.15 -19.21 -8.61
N LEU A 406 -2.19 -18.84 -9.36
CA LEU A 406 -2.41 -19.30 -10.74
C LEU A 406 -1.56 -18.53 -11.77
N ALA A 407 -0.80 -17.51 -11.37
CA ALA A 407 0.05 -16.75 -12.28
C ALA A 407 1.02 -17.64 -13.05
N THR A 408 1.09 -17.42 -14.36
CA THR A 408 1.96 -18.15 -15.29
C THR A 408 3.33 -17.50 -15.42
N LYS A 409 3.46 -16.23 -15.03
CA LYS A 409 4.74 -15.51 -14.95
C LYS A 409 4.93 -14.85 -13.59
N TRP A 410 6.13 -15.03 -13.05
CA TRP A 410 6.57 -14.42 -11.80
C TRP A 410 7.91 -13.71 -11.96
N LEU A 411 8.12 -12.66 -11.17
CA LEU A 411 9.40 -11.98 -11.04
C LEU A 411 9.87 -11.96 -9.59
N THR A 412 11.19 -11.94 -9.41
CA THR A 412 11.87 -11.66 -8.14
C THR A 412 12.92 -10.58 -8.35
N VAL A 413 13.45 -9.99 -7.28
CA VAL A 413 14.54 -9.01 -7.37
C VAL A 413 15.88 -9.74 -7.50
N LYS A 414 16.69 -9.32 -8.47
CA LYS A 414 18.08 -9.77 -8.66
C LYS A 414 18.92 -9.34 -7.46
N GLY A 415 19.65 -10.29 -6.87
CA GLY A 415 20.38 -10.07 -5.62
C GLY A 415 19.49 -10.08 -4.37
N GLY A 416 18.18 -10.32 -4.53
CA GLY A 416 17.23 -10.55 -3.44
C GLY A 416 16.33 -9.36 -3.10
N LEU A 417 15.16 -9.66 -2.53
CA LEU A 417 14.08 -8.71 -2.27
C LEU A 417 14.53 -7.51 -1.43
N SER A 418 15.48 -7.67 -0.48
CA SER A 418 16.02 -6.57 0.33
C SER A 418 16.72 -5.48 -0.49
N ARG A 419 17.01 -5.70 -1.77
CA ARG A 419 17.53 -4.66 -2.67
C ARG A 419 16.51 -3.56 -2.96
N LEU A 420 15.21 -3.88 -2.98
CA LEU A 420 14.15 -2.91 -3.19
C LEU A 420 14.10 -1.83 -2.09
N PRO A 421 13.98 -2.15 -0.79
CA PRO A 421 14.03 -1.14 0.26
C PRO A 421 15.41 -0.46 0.39
N ALA A 422 16.50 -1.15 0.06
CA ALA A 422 17.83 -0.55 0.10
C ALA A 422 18.00 0.58 -0.94
N ALA A 423 17.24 0.57 -2.03
CA ALA A 423 17.27 1.65 -3.03
C ALA A 423 16.70 2.98 -2.51
N PHE A 424 15.99 2.99 -1.37
CA PHE A 424 15.57 4.22 -0.71
C PHE A 424 16.69 4.87 0.11
N GLU A 425 17.70 4.11 0.55
CA GLU A 425 18.69 4.56 1.53
C GLU A 425 19.44 5.84 1.09
N PRO A 426 19.92 5.99 -0.16
CA PRO A 426 20.57 7.22 -0.60
C PRO A 426 19.64 8.43 -0.62
N LEU A 427 18.35 8.21 -0.87
CA LEU A 427 17.33 9.25 -1.01
C LEU A 427 16.88 9.81 0.35
N MET A 428 16.98 8.99 1.40
CA MET A 428 16.42 9.30 2.73
C MET A 428 17.50 9.59 3.78
N LYS A 429 18.76 9.72 3.37
CA LYS A 429 19.91 9.93 4.26
C LYS A 429 19.70 11.15 5.17
N GLY A 430 19.89 10.95 6.47
CA GLY A 430 19.77 12.00 7.49
C GLY A 430 18.35 12.25 7.99
N ARG A 431 17.33 11.55 7.45
CA ARG A 431 15.92 11.66 7.89
C ARG A 431 15.37 10.39 8.55
N ILE A 432 16.23 9.38 8.75
CA ILE A 432 15.88 8.13 9.43
C ILE A 432 16.65 8.05 10.75
N LYS A 433 15.91 7.80 11.84
CA LYS A 433 16.46 7.45 13.14
C LYS A 433 16.31 5.94 13.33
N TYR A 434 17.39 5.20 13.08
CA TYR A 434 17.50 3.79 13.38
C TYR A 434 17.57 3.52 14.88
N GLY A 435 17.22 2.30 15.28
CA GLY A 435 17.17 1.88 16.66
C GLY A 435 16.17 2.65 17.52
N ALA A 436 15.18 3.34 16.93
CA ALA A 436 14.13 4.06 17.68
C ALA A 436 12.89 3.17 17.84
N LYS A 437 12.80 2.47 18.98
CA LYS A 437 11.65 1.62 19.32
C LYS A 437 10.54 2.46 19.95
N VAL A 438 9.60 2.88 19.11
CA VAL A 438 8.42 3.64 19.52
C VAL A 438 7.56 2.81 20.46
N ASN A 439 7.02 3.45 21.50
CA ASN A 439 6.23 2.81 22.54
C ASN A 439 4.99 3.61 22.98
N GLY A 440 4.71 4.76 22.37
CA GLY A 440 3.55 5.56 22.71
C GLY A 440 3.31 6.74 21.79
N LEU A 441 2.05 7.18 21.75
CA LEU A 441 1.57 8.34 21.02
C LEU A 441 0.63 9.15 21.93
N HIS A 442 0.84 10.46 21.99
CA HIS A 442 0.01 11.37 22.77
C HIS A 442 -0.41 12.56 21.92
N TYR A 443 -1.72 12.82 21.83
CA TYR A 443 -2.25 13.98 21.12
C TYR A 443 -2.34 15.19 22.05
N ASN A 444 -1.59 16.23 21.73
CA ASN A 444 -1.42 17.41 22.56
C ASN A 444 -2.55 18.44 22.34
N GLU A 445 -2.75 19.34 23.32
CA GLU A 445 -3.71 20.45 23.22
C GLU A 445 -3.42 21.40 22.05
N ASN A 446 -2.15 21.55 21.67
CA ASN A 446 -1.71 22.35 20.53
C ASN A 446 -1.91 21.65 19.17
N LYS A 447 -2.62 20.52 19.13
CA LYS A 447 -2.91 19.71 17.94
C LYS A 447 -1.70 19.06 17.27
N THR A 448 -0.62 18.84 18.01
CA THR A 448 0.52 18.00 17.58
C THR A 448 0.43 16.62 18.21
N VAL A 449 1.20 15.66 17.70
CA VAL A 449 1.34 14.31 18.24
C VAL A 449 2.75 14.15 18.80
N SER A 450 2.85 13.89 20.10
CA SER A 450 4.09 13.47 20.75
C SER A 450 4.28 11.96 20.57
N VAL A 451 5.46 11.57 20.11
CA VAL A 451 5.87 10.19 19.89
C VAL A 451 6.95 9.85 20.91
N THR A 452 6.68 8.86 21.76
CA THR A 452 7.63 8.38 22.77
C THR A 452 8.35 7.15 22.23
N TRP A 453 9.67 7.08 22.44
CA TRP A 453 10.48 5.95 22.01
C TRP A 453 11.69 5.70 22.92
N LYS A 454 12.25 4.50 22.86
CA LYS A 454 13.53 4.15 23.50
C LYS A 454 14.50 3.54 22.49
N PRO A 455 15.81 3.65 22.69
CA PRO A 455 16.77 2.92 21.86
C PRO A 455 16.50 1.41 21.90
N THR A 456 16.58 0.74 20.75
CA THR A 456 16.45 -0.72 20.68
C THR A 456 17.56 -1.39 21.48
N GLY A 457 17.20 -2.39 22.28
CA GLY A 457 18.11 -3.06 23.20
C GLY A 457 18.47 -2.24 24.45
N ALA A 458 17.84 -1.08 24.68
CA ALA A 458 18.03 -0.32 25.89
C ALA A 458 17.51 -1.05 27.14
N GLU A 459 18.14 -0.80 28.29
CA GLU A 459 17.73 -1.35 29.58
C GLU A 459 16.32 -0.85 29.95
N PRO A 460 15.30 -1.73 29.99
CA PRO A 460 13.89 -1.31 30.01
C PRO A 460 13.49 -0.47 31.23
N PHE A 461 14.08 -0.76 32.39
CA PHE A 461 13.74 -0.16 33.68
C PHE A 461 14.48 1.15 33.98
N GLU A 462 15.60 1.39 33.31
CA GLU A 462 16.50 2.51 33.63
C GLU A 462 16.49 3.58 32.55
N THR A 463 16.31 3.19 31.29
CA THR A 463 16.41 4.11 30.17
C THR A 463 15.17 5.00 30.11
N PRO A 464 15.30 6.34 30.20
CA PRO A 464 14.17 7.25 30.03
C PRO A 464 13.65 7.21 28.59
N GLU A 465 12.42 7.67 28.40
CA GLU A 465 11.83 7.82 27.07
C GLU A 465 12.33 9.11 26.41
N GLU A 466 12.63 9.01 25.12
CA GLU A 466 12.80 10.16 24.25
C GLU A 466 11.43 10.56 23.70
N VAL A 467 11.21 11.86 23.53
CA VAL A 467 9.94 12.40 23.01
C VAL A 467 10.21 13.32 21.83
N GLU A 468 9.54 13.07 20.73
CA GLU A 468 9.55 13.94 19.55
C GLU A 468 8.12 14.32 19.17
N SER A 469 7.87 15.59 18.82
CA SER A 469 6.55 16.07 18.44
C SER A 469 6.46 16.34 16.94
N PHE A 470 5.35 15.93 16.34
CA PHE A 470 5.04 16.13 14.92
C PHE A 470 3.64 16.70 14.74
N ASP A 471 3.38 17.43 13.67
CA ASP A 471 2.02 17.88 13.34
C ASP A 471 1.12 16.70 12.97
N TYR A 472 1.68 15.73 12.23
CA TYR A 472 1.01 14.49 11.84
C TYR A 472 1.91 13.27 12.00
N VAL A 473 1.28 12.11 12.21
CA VAL A 473 1.95 10.82 12.30
C VAL A 473 1.38 9.85 11.27
N MET A 474 2.25 9.19 10.52
CA MET A 474 1.91 8.04 9.68
C MET A 474 2.41 6.77 10.37
N ASN A 475 1.50 5.99 10.95
CA ASN A 475 1.85 4.76 11.64
C ASN A 475 1.92 3.59 10.64
N SER A 476 3.12 3.07 10.40
CA SER A 476 3.34 1.83 9.64
C SER A 476 3.73 0.64 10.51
N VAL A 477 3.79 0.83 11.83
CA VAL A 477 4.11 -0.23 12.79
C VAL A 477 2.97 -1.27 12.81
N PRO A 478 3.29 -2.59 12.74
CA PRO A 478 2.30 -3.67 12.86
C PRO A 478 1.38 -3.53 14.07
N LEU A 479 0.06 -3.68 13.86
CA LEU A 479 -0.97 -3.43 14.89
C LEU A 479 -0.79 -4.25 16.17
N ASN A 480 -0.23 -5.45 16.06
CA ASN A 480 0.08 -6.32 17.19
C ASN A 480 1.12 -5.72 18.17
N LEU A 481 1.99 -4.81 17.71
CA LEU A 481 2.98 -4.14 18.57
C LEU A 481 2.39 -2.92 19.31
N LEU A 482 1.31 -2.34 18.79
CA LEU A 482 0.65 -1.18 19.39
C LEU A 482 -0.14 -1.53 20.66
N LYS A 483 -0.36 -2.83 20.93
CA LYS A 483 -1.21 -3.31 22.03
C LYS A 483 -0.75 -2.87 23.43
N PHE A 484 0.55 -2.57 23.57
CA PHE A 484 1.15 -2.11 24.83
C PHE A 484 1.50 -0.63 24.82
N TRP A 485 1.18 0.09 23.74
CA TRP A 485 1.46 1.52 23.66
C TRP A 485 0.45 2.31 24.47
N ASP A 486 0.91 3.41 25.05
CA ASP A 486 -0.01 4.49 25.43
C ASP A 486 -0.46 5.20 24.14
N LEU A 487 -1.76 5.20 23.87
CA LEU A 487 -2.32 5.68 22.61
C LEU A 487 -3.37 6.76 22.87
N PRO A 488 -3.59 7.69 21.92
CA PRO A 488 -4.72 8.61 21.99
C PRO A 488 -6.04 7.83 22.13
N PRO A 489 -7.10 8.47 22.66
CA PRO A 489 -8.40 7.82 22.84
C PRO A 489 -9.13 7.63 21.51
N TYR A 490 -8.60 6.74 20.67
CA TYR A 490 -9.14 6.37 19.37
C TYR A 490 -10.58 5.84 19.49
N SER A 491 -11.31 5.91 18.37
CA SER A 491 -12.65 5.36 18.28
C SER A 491 -12.68 3.90 18.71
N SER A 492 -13.81 3.47 19.29
CA SER A 492 -13.95 2.08 19.76
C SER A 492 -13.68 1.05 18.66
N LEU A 493 -14.01 1.38 17.40
CA LEU A 493 -13.73 0.51 16.26
C LEU A 493 -12.23 0.37 16.00
N LEU A 494 -11.50 1.50 15.93
CA LEU A 494 -10.05 1.48 15.71
C LEU A 494 -9.30 0.81 16.87
N LYS A 495 -9.70 1.08 18.13
CA LYS A 495 -9.11 0.40 19.29
C LYS A 495 -9.30 -1.12 19.22
N ARG A 496 -10.51 -1.59 18.85
CA ARG A 496 -10.75 -3.03 18.65
C ARG A 496 -9.94 -3.60 17.49
N ALA A 497 -9.75 -2.86 16.41
CA ALA A 497 -8.92 -3.30 15.30
C ALA A 497 -7.46 -3.51 15.74
N VAL A 498 -6.89 -2.56 16.50
CA VAL A 498 -5.54 -2.70 17.10
C VAL A 498 -5.45 -3.92 18.02
N ASP A 499 -6.44 -4.09 18.91
CA ASP A 499 -6.39 -5.15 19.93
C ASP A 499 -6.63 -6.56 19.38
N ARG A 500 -7.52 -6.69 18.38
CA ARG A 500 -8.14 -7.97 18.01
C ARG A 500 -7.78 -8.45 16.60
N THR A 501 -7.09 -7.63 15.79
CA THR A 501 -6.55 -8.11 14.51
C THR A 501 -5.53 -9.21 14.77
N LEU A 502 -5.71 -10.34 14.10
CA LEU A 502 -4.84 -11.50 14.19
C LEU A 502 -3.70 -11.39 13.18
N PHE A 503 -2.56 -11.96 13.55
CA PHE A 503 -1.38 -12.07 12.69
C PHE A 503 -0.98 -13.53 12.61
N GLY A 504 -0.73 -13.98 11.38
CA GLY A 504 -0.12 -15.27 11.11
C GLY A 504 1.34 -15.27 11.50
N ASN A 505 1.84 -16.44 11.81
CA ASN A 505 3.23 -16.70 12.08
C ASN A 505 3.85 -17.55 10.97
N ALA A 506 5.15 -17.38 10.78
CA ALA A 506 5.92 -18.08 9.76
C ALA A 506 7.35 -18.28 10.24
N VAL A 507 7.94 -19.40 9.82
CA VAL A 507 9.38 -19.63 9.90
C VAL A 507 9.90 -20.04 8.55
N LYS A 508 11.02 -19.40 8.15
CA LYS A 508 11.74 -19.74 6.94
C LYS A 508 13.18 -20.14 7.28
N VAL A 509 13.69 -21.15 6.58
CA VAL A 509 15.05 -21.66 6.76
C VAL A 509 15.74 -21.77 5.40
N ALA A 510 16.77 -20.98 5.19
CA ALA A 510 17.67 -21.08 4.05
C ALA A 510 18.88 -21.94 4.43
N VAL A 511 19.28 -22.85 3.55
CA VAL A 511 20.43 -23.74 3.74
C VAL A 511 21.36 -23.66 2.54
N GLN A 512 22.66 -23.58 2.79
CA GLN A 512 23.69 -23.62 1.76
C GLN A 512 24.21 -25.05 1.53
N PHE A 513 24.44 -25.36 0.27
CA PHE A 513 25.03 -26.60 -0.22
C PHE A 513 26.33 -26.34 -0.97
N LYS A 514 27.27 -27.29 -0.96
CA LYS A 514 28.56 -27.21 -1.64
C LYS A 514 28.41 -27.09 -3.16
N THR A 515 27.40 -27.74 -3.72
CA THR A 515 27.04 -27.69 -5.12
C THR A 515 25.53 -27.56 -5.27
N ARG A 516 25.08 -27.13 -6.44
CA ARG A 516 23.66 -27.14 -6.84
C ARG A 516 23.21 -28.55 -7.27
N PHE A 517 23.45 -29.55 -6.42
CA PHE A 517 23.26 -30.96 -6.76
C PHE A 517 21.88 -31.28 -7.36
N TRP A 518 20.84 -30.55 -6.94
CA TRP A 518 19.46 -30.69 -7.42
C TRP A 518 19.30 -30.42 -8.92
N GLU A 519 20.17 -29.61 -9.53
CA GLU A 519 20.20 -29.32 -10.97
C GLU A 519 20.90 -30.41 -11.79
N HIS A 520 21.64 -31.29 -11.14
CA HIS A 520 22.48 -32.31 -11.77
C HIS A 520 22.07 -33.75 -11.41
N LEU A 521 20.89 -33.92 -10.79
CA LEU A 521 20.25 -35.22 -10.61
C LEU A 521 19.81 -35.78 -11.97
N GLU A 522 19.54 -37.09 -12.03
CA GLU A 522 18.95 -37.73 -13.22
C GLU A 522 17.65 -37.03 -13.66
N LYS A 523 16.87 -36.56 -12.68
CA LYS A 523 15.70 -35.69 -12.86
C LYS A 523 16.01 -34.31 -12.32
N PRO A 524 16.61 -33.41 -13.12
CA PRO A 524 17.12 -32.14 -12.64
C PRO A 524 16.00 -31.17 -12.28
N ILE A 525 16.20 -30.40 -11.21
CA ILE A 525 15.25 -29.42 -10.69
C ILE A 525 15.78 -28.02 -11.02
N PHE A 526 15.15 -27.32 -11.95
CA PHE A 526 15.46 -25.93 -12.27
C PHE A 526 14.35 -25.02 -11.73
N GLY A 527 14.63 -24.33 -10.63
CA GLY A 527 13.65 -23.52 -9.90
C GLY A 527 12.43 -24.31 -9.40
N GLY A 528 11.39 -23.58 -8.96
CA GLY A 528 10.14 -24.15 -8.47
C GLY A 528 10.03 -24.18 -6.95
N CYS A 529 8.79 -24.07 -6.47
CA CYS A 529 8.40 -24.33 -5.08
C CYS A 529 7.46 -25.52 -5.01
N THR A 530 7.56 -26.28 -3.92
CA THR A 530 6.66 -27.39 -3.61
C THR A 530 6.32 -27.41 -2.13
N ARG A 531 5.18 -27.97 -1.73
CA ARG A 531 4.81 -28.18 -0.33
C ARG A 531 4.94 -29.66 0.02
N LEU A 532 5.66 -29.95 1.11
CA LEU A 532 5.86 -31.30 1.64
C LEU A 532 5.38 -31.34 3.09
N THR A 533 4.40 -32.21 3.38
CA THR A 533 3.86 -32.41 4.74
C THR A 533 4.40 -33.67 5.40
N LYS A 534 4.84 -34.66 4.60
CA LYS A 534 5.43 -35.91 5.10
C LYS A 534 6.68 -36.30 4.29
N PRO A 535 7.90 -35.93 4.72
CA PRO A 535 8.25 -35.26 5.98
C PRO A 535 7.85 -33.78 5.99
N GLN A 536 7.60 -33.25 7.19
CA GLN A 536 7.18 -31.87 7.38
C GLN A 536 8.31 -30.89 7.06
N LEU A 537 8.28 -30.30 5.86
CA LEU A 537 9.17 -29.20 5.45
C LEU A 537 8.38 -27.93 5.13
N GLY A 538 7.06 -28.03 4.94
CA GLY A 538 6.25 -26.94 4.43
C GLY A 538 6.65 -26.65 2.99
N GLN A 539 6.80 -25.38 2.61
CA GLN A 539 7.31 -25.05 1.28
C GLN A 539 8.82 -25.19 1.17
N VAL A 540 9.28 -25.88 0.13
CA VAL A 540 10.69 -25.97 -0.29
C VAL A 540 10.81 -25.29 -1.65
N CYS A 541 11.72 -24.31 -1.77
CA CYS A 541 11.89 -23.54 -3.00
C CYS A 541 13.33 -23.53 -3.48
N TYR A 542 13.52 -23.94 -4.74
CA TYR A 542 14.79 -23.94 -5.44
C TYR A 542 15.00 -22.59 -6.14
N PRO A 543 16.21 -22.04 -6.13
CA PRO A 543 16.51 -20.75 -6.75
C PRO A 543 16.26 -20.80 -8.27
N SER A 544 15.75 -19.70 -8.82
CA SER A 544 15.48 -19.55 -10.27
C SER A 544 16.59 -18.79 -11.00
N TRP A 545 17.72 -18.57 -10.33
CA TRP A 545 18.86 -17.82 -10.83
C TRP A 545 20.11 -18.68 -10.81
N ASP A 546 21.07 -18.31 -11.66
CA ASP A 546 22.34 -19.03 -11.84
C ASP A 546 22.09 -20.53 -12.10
N LEU A 547 21.13 -20.81 -12.99
CA LEU A 547 20.71 -22.17 -13.33
C LEU A 547 21.85 -22.91 -14.04
N ASN A 548 21.95 -24.21 -13.75
CA ASN A 548 22.96 -25.12 -14.27
C ASN A 548 24.40 -24.80 -13.80
N ALA A 549 24.56 -23.97 -12.76
CA ALA A 549 25.86 -23.72 -12.17
C ALA A 549 26.33 -24.92 -11.32
N THR A 550 27.65 -25.03 -11.14
CA THR A 550 28.27 -26.15 -10.39
C THR A 550 28.79 -25.74 -9.02
N GLY A 551 28.80 -24.42 -8.73
CA GLY A 551 29.26 -23.87 -7.47
C GLY A 551 28.26 -24.05 -6.32
N PRO A 552 28.57 -23.48 -5.15
CA PRO A 552 27.66 -23.50 -4.00
C PRO A 552 26.30 -22.86 -4.34
N GLY A 553 25.25 -23.33 -3.69
CA GLY A 553 23.90 -22.81 -3.87
C GLY A 553 23.06 -22.91 -2.62
N THR A 554 21.94 -22.20 -2.61
CA THR A 554 21.04 -22.11 -1.47
C THR A 554 19.64 -22.61 -1.81
N ILE A 555 19.03 -23.36 -0.90
CA ILE A 555 17.62 -23.75 -0.99
C ILE A 555 16.89 -23.10 0.19
N LEU A 556 15.67 -22.60 -0.04
CA LEU A 556 14.73 -22.40 1.06
C LEU A 556 14.24 -23.79 1.45
N ALA A 557 14.95 -24.38 2.40
CA ALA A 557 14.84 -25.77 2.77
C ALA A 557 13.56 -26.06 3.55
N SER A 558 13.00 -25.04 4.20
CA SER A 558 11.72 -25.12 4.88
C SER A 558 11.05 -23.76 5.00
N TYR A 559 9.75 -23.73 4.76
CA TYR A 559 8.87 -22.61 5.06
C TYR A 559 7.55 -23.14 5.63
N LEU A 560 7.38 -22.95 6.94
CA LEU A 560 6.22 -23.38 7.71
C LEU A 560 5.43 -22.14 8.15
N SER A 561 4.11 -22.26 8.21
CA SER A 561 3.19 -21.21 8.68
C SER A 561 2.33 -21.71 9.84
N ASP A 562 1.69 -20.79 10.54
CA ASP A 562 0.65 -21.08 11.53
C ASP A 562 1.15 -22.01 12.66
N TYR A 563 0.35 -23.01 13.00
CA TYR A 563 0.68 -23.99 14.05
C TYR A 563 1.96 -24.77 13.75
N GLU A 564 2.31 -24.98 12.48
CA GLU A 564 3.56 -25.64 12.09
C GLU A 564 4.76 -24.75 12.45
N ALA A 565 4.64 -23.44 12.21
CA ALA A 565 5.64 -22.47 12.60
C ALA A 565 5.78 -22.36 14.11
N THR A 566 4.68 -22.42 14.88
CA THR A 566 4.73 -22.44 16.35
C THR A 566 5.60 -23.59 16.87
N VAL A 567 5.37 -24.80 16.36
CA VAL A 567 6.15 -25.98 16.76
C VAL A 567 7.61 -25.80 16.36
N ALA A 568 7.87 -25.43 15.11
CA ALA A 568 9.22 -25.21 14.60
C ALA A 568 9.99 -24.11 15.34
N CYS A 569 9.30 -23.06 15.76
CA CYS A 569 9.90 -21.94 16.48
C CYS A 569 10.18 -22.23 17.95
N SER A 570 9.48 -23.21 18.55
CA SER A 570 9.76 -23.66 19.92
C SER A 570 11.00 -24.57 20.03
N MET A 571 11.42 -25.19 18.92
CA MET A 571 12.65 -25.99 18.87
C MET A 571 13.92 -25.11 18.87
N SER A 572 15.01 -25.68 19.41
CA SER A 572 16.34 -25.15 19.17
C SER A 572 16.65 -25.14 17.67
N GLU A 573 17.48 -24.20 17.22
CA GLU A 573 17.84 -24.13 15.79
C GLU A 573 18.52 -25.40 15.30
N GLN A 574 19.42 -25.96 16.10
CA GLN A 574 20.12 -27.19 15.77
C GLN A 574 19.17 -28.38 15.61
N GLU A 575 18.17 -28.50 16.48
CA GLU A 575 17.18 -29.59 16.39
C GLU A 575 16.28 -29.43 15.17
N HIS A 576 15.76 -28.23 14.91
CA HIS A 576 14.94 -27.97 13.72
C HIS A 576 15.74 -28.24 12.43
N LEU A 577 17.00 -27.79 12.35
CA LEU A 577 17.89 -28.09 11.23
C LEU A 577 18.16 -29.59 11.07
N ALA A 578 18.26 -30.36 12.16
CA ALA A 578 18.41 -31.81 12.09
C ALA A 578 17.17 -32.50 11.51
N TYR A 579 15.95 -32.01 11.82
CA TYR A 579 14.74 -32.47 11.14
C TYR A 579 14.76 -32.13 9.65
N ILE A 580 15.09 -30.89 9.30
CA ILE A 580 15.18 -30.44 7.91
C ILE A 580 16.19 -31.28 7.11
N LYS A 581 17.39 -31.48 7.64
CA LYS A 581 18.43 -32.27 6.98
C LYS A 581 17.97 -33.71 6.74
N ARG A 582 17.42 -34.38 7.77
CA ARG A 582 16.89 -35.76 7.63
C ARG A 582 15.75 -35.83 6.61
N ALA A 583 14.87 -34.84 6.60
CA ALA A 583 13.78 -34.77 5.63
C ALA A 583 14.30 -34.56 4.21
N LEU A 584 15.27 -33.67 4.00
CA LEU A 584 15.90 -33.47 2.69
C LEU A 584 16.64 -34.73 2.19
N ILE A 585 17.28 -35.50 3.08
CA ILE A 585 17.87 -36.81 2.73
C ILE A 585 16.78 -37.79 2.26
N GLN A 586 15.61 -37.82 2.89
CA GLN A 586 14.49 -38.65 2.39
C GLN A 586 14.00 -38.20 1.01
N VAL A 587 14.01 -36.90 0.76
CA VAL A 587 13.51 -36.31 -0.49
C VAL A 587 14.48 -36.51 -1.64
N HIS A 588 15.79 -36.33 -1.41
CA HIS A 588 16.82 -36.26 -2.45
C HIS A 588 17.89 -37.36 -2.38
N GLY A 589 17.89 -38.18 -1.33
CA GLY A 589 18.90 -39.21 -1.08
C GLY A 589 20.16 -38.69 -0.37
N ASP A 590 21.14 -39.58 -0.23
CA ASP A 590 22.38 -39.34 0.53
C ASP A 590 23.27 -38.23 -0.05
N VAL A 591 23.02 -37.78 -1.29
CA VAL A 591 23.69 -36.63 -1.92
C VAL A 591 23.59 -35.35 -1.08
N VAL A 592 22.54 -35.24 -0.25
CA VAL A 592 22.36 -34.14 0.70
C VAL A 592 23.44 -34.15 1.77
N GLU A 593 23.85 -35.32 2.27
CA GLU A 593 24.89 -35.44 3.30
C GLU A 593 26.24 -34.95 2.76
N GLU A 594 26.58 -35.35 1.54
CA GLU A 594 27.83 -34.96 0.89
C GLU A 594 27.90 -33.44 0.61
N ASN A 595 26.76 -32.84 0.28
CA ASN A 595 26.64 -31.42 -0.06
C ASN A 595 26.33 -30.50 1.12
N TRP A 596 25.94 -31.02 2.27
CA TRP A 596 25.59 -30.21 3.43
C TRP A 596 26.81 -29.42 3.94
N THR A 597 26.70 -28.10 4.00
CA THR A 597 27.79 -27.23 4.49
C THR A 597 27.72 -26.96 5.99
N GLY A 598 26.53 -27.07 6.58
CA GLY A 598 26.23 -26.58 7.93
C GLY A 598 25.92 -25.09 8.01
N VAL A 599 26.05 -24.34 6.92
CA VAL A 599 25.68 -22.91 6.87
C VAL A 599 24.20 -22.78 6.55
N SER A 600 23.47 -22.09 7.44
CA SER A 600 22.04 -21.86 7.31
C SER A 600 21.64 -20.54 7.94
N ALA A 601 20.43 -20.06 7.62
CA ALA A 601 19.78 -18.97 8.32
C ALA A 601 18.31 -19.32 8.54
N ARG A 602 17.87 -19.23 9.80
CA ARG A 602 16.48 -19.43 10.22
C ARG A 602 15.91 -18.11 10.72
N HIS A 603 14.65 -17.84 10.39
CA HIS A 603 13.96 -16.67 10.93
C HIS A 603 12.51 -17.00 11.29
N CYS A 604 12.18 -16.80 12.57
CA CYS A 604 10.85 -16.97 13.16
C CYS A 604 10.19 -15.59 13.32
N TRP A 605 9.23 -15.25 12.46
CA TRP A 605 8.62 -13.91 12.42
C TRP A 605 7.81 -13.56 13.68
N GLU A 606 7.28 -14.57 14.38
CA GLU A 606 6.54 -14.37 15.64
C GLU A 606 7.46 -14.00 16.81
N GLN A 607 8.74 -14.39 16.73
CA GLN A 607 9.77 -14.10 17.73
C GLN A 607 10.58 -12.84 17.38
N ASP A 608 10.35 -12.24 16.20
CA ASP A 608 10.99 -10.98 15.81
C ASP A 608 10.32 -9.82 16.56
N GLU A 609 11.07 -9.16 17.44
CA GLU A 609 10.56 -8.10 18.31
C GLU A 609 10.07 -6.84 17.57
N HIS A 610 10.39 -6.70 16.29
CA HIS A 610 10.00 -5.56 15.45
C HIS A 610 8.74 -5.84 14.62
N HIS A 611 8.23 -7.08 14.64
CA HIS A 611 7.08 -7.49 13.83
C HIS A 611 6.04 -8.31 14.60
N ALA A 612 6.46 -9.13 15.56
CA ALA A 612 5.64 -10.02 16.38
C ALA A 612 4.61 -10.86 15.59
N GLY A 613 4.95 -11.21 14.34
CA GLY A 613 4.04 -11.82 13.37
C GLY A 613 4.49 -11.61 11.92
N ALA A 614 4.17 -12.58 11.07
CA ALA A 614 4.57 -12.63 9.67
C ALA A 614 3.68 -11.81 8.73
N PHE A 615 2.37 -11.82 8.92
CA PHE A 615 1.41 -11.10 8.08
C PHE A 615 0.05 -11.03 8.77
N THR A 616 -0.82 -10.11 8.34
CA THR A 616 -2.18 -10.00 8.89
C THR A 616 -3.02 -11.19 8.43
N MET A 617 -3.81 -11.74 9.35
CA MET A 617 -4.72 -12.85 9.10
C MET A 617 -6.09 -12.57 9.70
N GLN A 618 -6.83 -11.66 9.08
CA GLN A 618 -8.18 -11.37 9.53
C GLN A 618 -9.10 -12.56 9.25
N ILE A 619 -9.76 -13.05 10.30
CA ILE A 619 -10.82 -14.05 10.16
C ILE A 619 -12.02 -13.45 9.44
N PHE A 620 -12.95 -14.29 9.00
CA PHE A 620 -14.19 -13.84 8.38
C PHE A 620 -14.89 -12.78 9.25
N SER A 621 -15.56 -11.82 8.60
CA SER A 621 -16.13 -10.58 9.17
C SER A 621 -15.15 -9.53 9.72
N GLN A 622 -13.93 -9.86 10.17
CA GLN A 622 -13.02 -8.84 10.73
C GLN A 622 -12.60 -7.80 9.68
N GLN A 623 -12.31 -8.25 8.46
CA GLN A 623 -11.87 -7.38 7.38
C GLN A 623 -12.94 -6.36 7.02
N ASP A 624 -14.17 -6.81 6.78
CA ASP A 624 -15.27 -5.90 6.47
C ASP A 624 -15.58 -4.93 7.63
N LEU A 625 -15.45 -5.39 8.87
CA LEU A 625 -15.67 -4.58 10.06
C LEU A 625 -14.59 -3.51 10.30
N TYR A 626 -13.30 -3.86 10.16
CA TYR A 626 -12.19 -3.01 10.61
C TYR A 626 -11.63 -2.08 9.54
N LEU A 627 -11.70 -2.43 8.26
CA LEU A 627 -11.14 -1.59 7.19
C LEU A 627 -11.62 -0.12 7.23
N PRO A 628 -12.92 0.18 7.45
CA PRO A 628 -13.38 1.57 7.53
C PRO A 628 -12.69 2.39 8.62
N ALA A 629 -12.18 1.77 9.68
CA ALA A 629 -11.51 2.47 10.78
C ALA A 629 -10.14 3.06 10.37
N PHE A 630 -9.47 2.44 9.38
CA PHE A 630 -8.16 2.89 8.89
C PHE A 630 -8.26 4.01 7.86
N TYR A 631 -9.46 4.31 7.35
CA TYR A 631 -9.72 5.33 6.33
C TYR A 631 -10.15 6.67 6.92
N GLN A 632 -9.83 6.87 8.20
CA GLN A 632 -10.13 8.06 8.96
C GLN A 632 -8.85 8.52 9.65
N THR A 633 -8.53 9.81 9.54
CA THR A 633 -7.46 10.39 10.35
C THR A 633 -8.02 10.66 11.74
N GLN A 634 -7.43 10.02 12.74
CA GLN A 634 -7.82 10.20 14.14
C GLN A 634 -6.65 10.78 14.91
N PHE A 635 -6.85 11.92 15.58
CA PHE A 635 -5.81 12.59 16.36
C PHE A 635 -4.51 12.81 15.56
N ASN A 636 -4.64 13.33 14.34
CA ASN A 636 -3.57 13.53 13.37
C ASN A 636 -2.71 12.29 13.07
N THR A 637 -3.24 11.10 13.33
CA THR A 637 -2.61 9.81 13.02
C THR A 637 -3.30 9.16 11.83
N VAL A 638 -2.51 8.77 10.82
CA VAL A 638 -2.93 7.97 9.67
C VAL A 638 -2.29 6.59 9.77
N PHE A 639 -3.10 5.53 9.69
CA PHE A 639 -2.61 4.16 9.72
C PHE A 639 -2.33 3.67 8.30
N ILE A 640 -1.15 3.12 8.06
CA ILE A 640 -0.71 2.55 6.77
C ILE A 640 -0.04 1.19 6.99
N GLY A 641 0.13 0.42 5.92
CA GLY A 641 0.67 -0.94 5.98
C GLY A 641 -0.37 -1.99 5.59
N GLU A 642 0.12 -3.22 5.41
CA GLU A 642 -0.64 -4.35 4.88
C GLU A 642 -1.93 -4.69 5.66
N ALA A 643 -1.95 -4.48 6.98
CA ALA A 643 -3.14 -4.66 7.83
C ALA A 643 -4.29 -3.68 7.51
N ALA A 644 -4.00 -2.55 6.88
CA ALA A 644 -4.97 -1.50 6.52
C ALA A 644 -5.51 -1.65 5.09
N THR A 645 -5.47 -2.88 4.53
CA THR A 645 -5.87 -3.20 3.16
C THR A 645 -6.63 -4.53 3.10
N PHE A 646 -7.14 -4.89 1.94
CA PHE A 646 -7.99 -6.07 1.71
C PHE A 646 -7.26 -7.24 1.03
N THR A 647 -5.99 -7.09 0.66
CA THR A 647 -5.15 -8.13 0.07
C THR A 647 -3.95 -8.38 0.97
N HIS A 648 -4.17 -8.96 2.15
CA HIS A 648 -3.10 -9.21 3.14
C HIS A 648 -1.91 -10.01 2.57
N THR A 649 -0.78 -10.06 3.26
CA THR A 649 0.44 -10.82 2.90
C THR A 649 1.29 -10.32 1.71
N TRP A 650 0.78 -9.42 0.86
CA TRP A 650 1.47 -8.97 -0.37
C TRP A 650 2.14 -7.59 -0.27
N THR A 651 3.14 -7.38 -1.14
CA THR A 651 3.88 -6.10 -1.23
C THR A 651 3.00 -4.98 -1.77
N PHE A 652 2.16 -5.28 -2.77
CA PHE A 652 1.18 -4.35 -3.32
C PHE A 652 0.41 -3.61 -2.22
N SER A 653 -0.01 -4.34 -1.20
CA SER A 653 -0.85 -3.88 -0.09
C SER A 653 -0.14 -2.87 0.81
N ALA A 654 1.16 -3.06 1.05
CA ALA A 654 1.95 -2.05 1.75
C ALA A 654 2.10 -0.75 0.92
N LEU A 655 2.24 -0.86 -0.40
CA LEU A 655 2.40 0.31 -1.29
C LEU A 655 1.06 1.04 -1.53
N GLU A 656 -0.02 0.30 -1.71
CA GLU A 656 -1.39 0.81 -1.86
C GLU A 656 -1.81 1.59 -0.61
N SER A 657 -1.63 1.00 0.58
CA SER A 657 -1.97 1.69 1.82
C SER A 657 -1.15 2.97 2.04
N ALA A 658 0.10 3.01 1.57
CA ALA A 658 0.93 4.22 1.62
C ALA A 658 0.42 5.30 0.66
N LEU A 659 0.00 4.94 -0.55
CA LEU A 659 -0.65 5.87 -1.48
C LEU A 659 -1.92 6.45 -0.87
N ARG A 660 -2.84 5.59 -0.44
CA ARG A 660 -4.10 5.98 0.18
C ARG A 660 -3.87 6.85 1.42
N GLY A 661 -2.95 6.45 2.31
CA GLY A 661 -2.63 7.18 3.52
C GLY A 661 -2.02 8.55 3.26
N THR A 662 -1.14 8.66 2.26
CA THR A 662 -0.52 9.95 1.89
C THR A 662 -1.55 10.86 1.24
N VAL A 663 -2.42 10.35 0.37
CA VAL A 663 -3.53 11.14 -0.19
C VAL A 663 -4.48 11.60 0.90
N GLN A 664 -4.91 10.71 1.80
CA GLN A 664 -5.76 11.06 2.94
C GLN A 664 -5.16 12.21 3.77
N LEU A 665 -3.86 12.13 4.07
CA LEU A 665 -3.11 13.16 4.79
C LEU A 665 -3.07 14.50 4.03
N LEU A 666 -2.79 14.48 2.73
CA LEU A 666 -2.77 15.69 1.90
C LEU A 666 -4.15 16.34 1.84
N LEU A 667 -5.23 15.56 1.79
CA LEU A 667 -6.59 16.09 1.84
C LEU A 667 -6.92 16.68 3.20
N ASP A 668 -6.49 16.09 4.31
CA ASP A 668 -6.62 16.72 5.64
C ASP A 668 -5.93 18.09 5.73
N MET A 669 -4.88 18.29 4.92
CA MET A 669 -4.16 19.55 4.81
C MET A 669 -4.71 20.48 3.73
N GLY A 670 -5.77 20.09 3.00
CA GLY A 670 -6.32 20.86 1.87
C GLY A 670 -5.39 20.95 0.65
N LEU A 671 -4.41 20.05 0.54
CA LEU A 671 -3.44 19.96 -0.57
C LEU A 671 -3.97 19.06 -1.69
N VAL A 672 -5.07 19.50 -2.31
CA VAL A 672 -5.83 18.76 -3.33
C VAL A 672 -5.03 18.54 -4.60
N ASP A 673 -4.32 19.55 -5.09
CA ASP A 673 -3.52 19.45 -6.31
C ASP A 673 -2.36 18.45 -6.13
N GLU A 674 -1.72 18.46 -4.96
CA GLU A 674 -0.69 17.51 -4.58
C GLU A 674 -1.24 16.08 -4.49
N ALA A 675 -2.43 15.91 -3.89
CA ALA A 675 -3.12 14.63 -3.86
C ALA A 675 -3.43 14.12 -5.28
N LYS A 676 -3.92 14.99 -6.18
CA LYS A 676 -4.14 14.66 -7.61
C LYS A 676 -2.84 14.33 -8.34
N GLN A 677 -1.73 15.02 -8.02
CA GLN A 677 -0.43 14.72 -8.62
C GLN A 677 -0.01 13.28 -8.28
N ILE A 678 -0.09 12.89 -7.00
CA ILE A 678 0.24 11.52 -6.56
C ILE A 678 -0.66 10.49 -7.24
N THR A 679 -1.98 10.69 -7.23
CA THR A 679 -2.91 9.70 -7.81
C THR A 679 -2.70 9.54 -9.31
N ASN A 680 -2.39 10.63 -10.04
CA ASN A 680 -2.08 10.58 -11.46
C ASN A 680 -0.74 9.87 -11.74
N THR A 681 0.33 10.21 -11.02
CA THR A 681 1.66 9.63 -11.23
C THR A 681 1.67 8.14 -10.97
N TRP A 682 1.07 7.70 -9.87
CA TRP A 682 1.05 6.29 -9.46
C TRP A 682 -0.12 5.50 -10.03
N MET A 683 -0.84 6.09 -11.00
CA MET A 683 -2.02 5.51 -11.62
C MET A 683 -3.02 4.93 -10.60
N ALA A 684 -3.12 5.58 -9.43
CA ALA A 684 -3.92 5.15 -8.28
C ALA A 684 -5.40 5.47 -8.52
N ARG A 685 -5.94 4.89 -9.58
CA ARG A 685 -7.30 5.15 -10.10
C ARG A 685 -8.41 4.67 -9.16
N PHE A 686 -8.04 3.92 -8.12
CA PHE A 686 -8.90 3.53 -7.00
C PHE A 686 -9.08 4.66 -5.96
N ILE A 687 -8.36 5.79 -6.11
CA ILE A 687 -8.48 6.98 -5.28
C ILE A 687 -9.09 8.09 -6.12
N GLU A 688 -10.23 8.62 -5.69
CA GLU A 688 -10.80 9.84 -6.26
C GLU A 688 -10.45 11.05 -5.40
N VAL A 689 -10.13 12.17 -6.04
CA VAL A 689 -9.79 13.46 -5.41
C VAL A 689 -10.50 14.59 -6.13
#